data_AF-Q8ES52-F1
#
_entry.id   AF-Q8ES52-F1
#
_cell.length_a   1.000
_cell.length_b   1.000
_cell.length_c   1.000
_cell.angle_alpha   90.00
_cell.angle_beta   90.00
_cell.angle_gamma   90.00
#
_symmetry.space_group_name_H-M   'P 1'
#
loop_
_entity.id
_entity.type
_entity.pdbx_description
1 polymer ?
#
loop_
_entity_poly.entity_id
_entity_poly.type
_entity_poly.pdbx_seq_one_letter_code
_entity_poly.pdbx_strand_id
1 'polypeptide(L)'
;MLLKKRKSIVLVSSFLMLFCLVFMSFFAVNSKVVQAEQGGNIVLGYYSSWNPPQNLDANKLTHINYAFADVCWEGMHGNPDNEEIPEGEVKTWPCRDLQGNEADIENGSIVLYDYETDLVELPKLKALKKQNENLKTLISIGGWTLSNNLSLVASTEETRENFAESAVEFVREFKLDGLDLDWEYPVAGGMPNNERDPSDKENHTLLLQEVRDAFDEAEQEDNKEYLVTIAGSATWAYADNNELGAISEIVDYMAIMAYDINGTWSEITGHNAPLYYSQLEADVRGWSFGVDSTPNVYSAVPKDKLLLGLPFYGHSWAGCNADNDGKMVVENGAYQTCAPGWQQPGVEGGTVNYNVVKSLINQDGYNYFFDNEAKVPYLYNEQKGEFISYDNVESLGYKVNFIEEQGLGGAMIWDLAGDDQEYNLLKTVSHGLGVSSEAPEPDPIPELEVEITDAIPVLPGGIIHVLEDGKKTGVQVQLPTDLPEGTKLSIKHAENLDKLSGLKQTGPAYTFAIEYPEGNFISEEGFQLTFPFNDEQENQSIYSFNSVEDEWEKNNSKIENNQIRTTVDSLATHGLFAMEDEEDPKDDNNDEDNNKEDDGNGKDKDDGDVGGAGNPADKDKQGDDGGGGSNGGTVKGSDDNKTPQPNTNNKIKGTTLPDTATNLYNYLTIGISIILIGSGILFFLRKRKLAMNLSKKGNS
;
A
#
# COMPACT_ATOMS: atom_id res chain seq x y z
N MET A 1 17.56 -77.52 29.88
CA MET A 1 16.41 -76.70 29.40
C MET A 1 16.72 -75.20 29.26
N LEU A 2 17.50 -74.57 30.16
CA LEU A 2 17.77 -73.12 30.17
C LEU A 2 18.44 -72.54 28.90
N LEU A 3 19.29 -73.30 28.19
CA LEU A 3 19.94 -72.83 26.96
C LEU A 3 18.98 -72.61 25.77
N LYS A 4 17.87 -73.36 25.67
CA LYS A 4 16.88 -73.14 24.59
C LYS A 4 16.16 -71.80 24.78
N LYS A 5 15.79 -71.42 26.02
CA LYS A 5 15.12 -70.13 26.29
C LYS A 5 16.01 -68.92 26.01
N ARG A 6 17.31 -68.97 26.28
CA ARG A 6 18.23 -67.87 25.91
C ARG A 6 18.35 -67.72 24.39
N LYS A 7 18.45 -68.81 23.62
CA LYS A 7 18.46 -68.73 22.14
C LYS A 7 17.16 -68.14 21.59
N SER A 8 15.98 -68.53 22.10
CA SER A 8 14.71 -67.96 21.64
C SER A 8 14.55 -66.47 21.98
N ILE A 9 15.02 -66.00 23.14
CA ILE A 9 14.93 -64.57 23.49
C ILE A 9 15.87 -63.72 22.63
N VAL A 10 17.09 -64.22 22.34
CA VAL A 10 18.00 -63.54 21.39
C VAL A 10 17.42 -63.56 19.98
N LEU A 11 16.88 -64.69 19.50
CA LEU A 11 16.25 -64.75 18.18
C LEU A 11 15.09 -63.77 18.05
N VAL A 12 14.18 -63.72 19.03
CA VAL A 12 13.04 -62.80 19.01
C VAL A 12 13.49 -61.35 19.13
N SER A 13 14.51 -61.04 19.93
CA SER A 13 15.08 -59.69 20.01
C SER A 13 15.73 -59.26 18.69
N SER A 14 16.47 -60.16 18.03
CA SER A 14 17.06 -59.90 16.70
C SER A 14 16.01 -59.81 15.62
N PHE A 15 14.93 -60.60 15.67
CA PHE A 15 13.81 -60.50 14.73
C PHE A 15 13.03 -59.19 14.94
N LEU A 16 12.85 -58.73 16.18
CA LEU A 16 12.22 -57.45 16.46
C LEU A 16 13.08 -56.27 16.01
N MET A 17 14.41 -56.33 16.22
CA MET A 17 15.35 -55.32 15.72
C MET A 17 15.40 -55.30 14.19
N LEU A 18 15.44 -56.47 13.54
CA LEU A 18 15.44 -56.57 12.08
C LEU A 18 14.09 -56.12 11.50
N PHE A 19 12.97 -56.45 12.16
CA PHE A 19 11.65 -55.96 11.78
C PHE A 19 11.57 -54.45 11.94
N CYS A 20 12.02 -53.86 13.06
CA CYS A 20 12.08 -52.41 13.23
C CYS A 20 13.01 -51.72 12.21
N LEU A 21 14.16 -52.32 11.87
CA LEU A 21 15.05 -51.78 10.83
C LEU A 21 14.43 -51.88 9.44
N VAL A 22 13.75 -52.98 9.11
CA VAL A 22 13.03 -53.13 7.84
C VAL A 22 11.83 -52.20 7.76
N PHE A 23 11.07 -52.04 8.84
CA PHE A 23 9.95 -51.09 8.94
C PHE A 23 10.44 -49.64 8.82
N MET A 24 11.54 -49.28 9.51
CA MET A 24 12.19 -47.98 9.35
C MET A 24 12.70 -47.78 7.92
N SER A 25 13.25 -48.80 7.24
CA SER A 25 13.65 -48.66 5.84
C SER A 25 12.48 -48.61 4.85
N PHE A 26 11.32 -49.18 5.19
CA PHE A 26 10.10 -49.02 4.39
C PHE A 26 9.48 -47.63 4.53
N PHE A 27 9.64 -46.98 5.69
CA PHE A 27 9.29 -45.56 5.86
C PHE A 27 10.36 -44.60 5.32
N ALA A 28 11.65 -44.98 5.34
CA ALA A 28 12.77 -44.16 4.85
C ALA A 28 13.07 -44.31 3.34
N VAL A 29 12.31 -45.14 2.61
CA VAL A 29 12.39 -45.28 1.14
C VAL A 29 11.00 -45.11 0.51
N ASN A 30 10.35 -44.01 0.87
CA ASN A 30 9.63 -43.14 -0.07
C ASN A 30 9.17 -41.81 0.53
N SER A 31 9.55 -41.50 1.77
CA SER A 31 9.86 -40.11 2.10
C SER A 31 11.06 -39.66 1.24
N LYS A 32 10.78 -39.26 -0.01
CA LYS A 32 11.25 -37.93 -0.39
C LYS A 32 10.83 -37.06 0.78
N VAL A 33 11.80 -36.53 1.51
CA VAL A 33 11.55 -35.24 2.15
C VAL A 33 11.37 -34.32 0.95
N VAL A 34 10.11 -34.24 0.48
CA VAL A 34 9.55 -32.97 0.10
C VAL A 34 9.76 -32.16 1.37
N GLN A 35 10.90 -31.47 1.37
CA GLN A 35 11.02 -30.25 2.13
C GLN A 35 9.80 -29.49 1.65
N ALA A 36 8.82 -29.31 2.54
CA ALA A 36 7.70 -28.46 2.21
C ALA A 36 8.36 -27.18 1.71
N GLU A 37 8.12 -26.84 0.45
CA GLU A 37 8.20 -25.45 0.07
C GLU A 37 7.28 -24.78 1.08
N GLN A 38 7.85 -23.97 1.97
CA GLN A 38 7.05 -22.91 2.53
C GLN A 38 6.54 -22.19 1.29
N GLY A 39 5.22 -22.24 1.07
CA GLY A 39 4.62 -21.62 -0.10
C GLY A 39 5.16 -20.20 -0.17
N GLY A 40 5.80 -19.87 -1.29
CA GLY A 40 6.35 -18.53 -1.46
C GLY A 40 5.22 -17.52 -1.30
N ASN A 41 5.52 -16.37 -0.69
CA ASN A 41 4.54 -15.31 -0.51
C ASN A 41 3.84 -15.01 -1.84
N ILE A 42 2.51 -15.00 -1.83
CA ILE A 42 1.73 -14.68 -3.01
C ILE A 42 1.80 -13.18 -3.26
N VAL A 43 2.20 -12.80 -4.46
CA VAL A 43 1.91 -11.49 -5.03
C VAL A 43 0.86 -11.70 -6.11
N LEU A 44 -0.36 -11.29 -5.79
CA LEU A 44 -1.53 -11.31 -6.67
C LEU A 44 -1.79 -9.90 -7.17
N GLY A 45 -1.94 -9.71 -8.48
CA GLY A 45 -2.36 -8.42 -9.06
C GLY A 45 -3.62 -8.55 -9.90
N TYR A 46 -4.54 -7.61 -9.74
CA TYR A 46 -5.71 -7.49 -10.61
C TYR A 46 -5.32 -6.86 -11.96
N TYR A 47 -5.75 -7.52 -13.03
CA TYR A 47 -5.67 -7.06 -14.41
C TYR A 47 -7.08 -6.64 -14.83
N SER A 48 -7.36 -5.33 -14.79
CA SER A 48 -8.63 -4.75 -15.23
C SER A 48 -8.72 -4.74 -16.75
N SER A 49 -9.80 -5.29 -17.32
CA SER A 49 -9.96 -5.44 -18.77
C SER A 49 -10.13 -4.11 -19.50
N TRP A 50 -10.77 -3.13 -18.85
CA TRP A 50 -11.01 -1.78 -19.36
C TRP A 50 -9.78 -0.86 -19.31
N ASN A 51 -8.79 -1.18 -18.48
CA ASN A 51 -7.54 -0.42 -18.35
C ASN A 51 -6.32 -1.36 -18.23
N PRO A 52 -6.01 -2.17 -19.26
CA PRO A 52 -5.03 -3.25 -19.13
C PRO A 52 -3.61 -2.71 -18.89
N PRO A 53 -2.84 -3.27 -17.91
CA PRO A 53 -1.49 -2.81 -17.60
C PRO A 53 -0.52 -3.00 -18.78
N GLN A 54 0.32 -1.99 -19.03
CA GLN A 54 1.19 -1.90 -20.21
C GLN A 54 2.63 -2.33 -19.92
N ASN A 55 3.16 -3.30 -20.68
CA ASN A 55 4.52 -3.85 -20.51
C ASN A 55 4.77 -4.56 -19.16
N LEU A 56 3.72 -5.07 -18.51
CA LEU A 56 3.78 -5.82 -17.26
C LEU A 56 4.84 -6.95 -17.30
N ASP A 57 5.76 -6.95 -16.32
CA ASP A 57 6.74 -8.02 -16.12
C ASP A 57 6.17 -9.12 -15.22
N ALA A 58 5.78 -10.24 -15.85
CA ALA A 58 5.18 -11.37 -15.16
C ALA A 58 6.10 -12.05 -14.11
N ASN A 59 7.40 -11.75 -14.09
CA ASN A 59 8.32 -12.29 -13.08
C ASN A 59 8.17 -11.61 -11.71
N LYS A 60 7.50 -10.45 -11.65
CA LYS A 60 7.20 -9.74 -10.39
C LYS A 60 5.93 -10.25 -9.70
N LEU A 61 5.14 -11.09 -10.39
CA LEU A 61 3.86 -11.62 -9.94
C LEU A 61 3.92 -13.14 -9.78
N THR A 62 3.11 -13.65 -8.86
CA THR A 62 2.84 -15.09 -8.71
C THR A 62 1.47 -15.47 -9.26
N HIS A 63 0.50 -14.57 -9.11
CA HIS A 63 -0.89 -14.73 -9.50
C HIS A 63 -1.40 -13.46 -10.20
N ILE A 64 -2.33 -13.63 -11.15
CA ILE A 64 -3.13 -12.55 -11.73
C ILE A 64 -4.61 -12.95 -11.64
N ASN A 65 -5.45 -12.05 -11.14
CA ASN A 65 -6.90 -12.14 -11.30
C ASN A 65 -7.30 -11.23 -12.46
N TYR A 66 -8.05 -11.76 -13.43
CA TYR A 66 -8.62 -10.97 -14.50
C TYR A 66 -9.97 -10.38 -14.06
N ALA A 67 -10.08 -9.05 -14.02
CA ALA A 67 -11.30 -8.34 -13.66
C ALA A 67 -12.00 -7.82 -14.92
N PHE A 68 -13.28 -8.13 -15.18
CA PHE A 68 -14.15 -9.10 -14.49
C PHE A 68 -14.94 -9.90 -15.54
N ALA A 69 -15.41 -11.07 -15.16
CA ALA A 69 -16.54 -11.74 -15.80
C ALA A 69 -17.81 -11.60 -14.94
N ASP A 70 -18.94 -11.92 -15.55
CA ASP A 70 -20.29 -11.62 -15.06
C ASP A 70 -21.14 -12.90 -15.00
N VAL A 71 -22.37 -12.81 -14.49
CA VAL A 71 -23.32 -13.93 -14.41
C VAL A 71 -24.60 -13.66 -15.21
N CYS A 72 -25.04 -14.66 -15.96
CA CYS A 72 -26.28 -14.57 -16.72
C CYS A 72 -27.52 -14.69 -15.83
N TRP A 73 -28.51 -13.81 -16.05
CA TRP A 73 -29.81 -13.87 -15.41
C TRP A 73 -30.95 -13.43 -16.36
N GLU A 74 -31.94 -14.30 -16.54
CA GLU A 74 -33.04 -14.13 -17.50
C GLU A 74 -32.59 -13.81 -18.94
N GLY A 75 -31.44 -14.37 -19.35
CA GLY A 75 -30.83 -14.15 -20.67
C GLY A 75 -30.11 -12.80 -20.84
N MET A 76 -29.94 -12.03 -19.75
CA MET A 76 -29.22 -10.76 -19.71
C MET A 76 -28.12 -10.79 -18.65
N HIS A 77 -27.10 -9.96 -18.80
CA HIS A 77 -26.10 -9.69 -17.77
C HIS A 77 -25.78 -8.18 -17.73
N GLY A 78 -24.90 -7.75 -16.83
CA GLY A 78 -24.64 -6.35 -16.49
C GLY A 78 -25.59 -5.84 -15.39
N ASN A 79 -25.29 -4.65 -14.86
CA ASN A 79 -26.04 -4.04 -13.76
C ASN A 79 -26.86 -2.82 -14.26
N PRO A 80 -28.21 -2.88 -14.24
CA PRO A 80 -29.05 -1.76 -14.67
C PRO A 80 -28.89 -0.49 -13.82
N ASP A 81 -28.37 -0.62 -12.60
CA ASP A 81 -28.13 0.47 -11.65
C ASP A 81 -26.65 0.93 -11.64
N ASN A 82 -25.81 0.50 -12.58
CA ASN A 82 -24.46 1.06 -12.76
C ASN A 82 -24.54 2.59 -12.97
N GLU A 83 -24.16 3.39 -11.97
CA GLU A 83 -24.27 4.87 -11.99
C GLU A 83 -23.20 5.55 -12.86
N GLU A 84 -22.14 4.83 -13.22
CA GLU A 84 -21.03 5.36 -14.03
C GLU A 84 -21.37 5.43 -15.52
N ILE A 85 -22.22 4.50 -15.98
CA ILE A 85 -22.80 4.55 -17.32
C ILE A 85 -23.91 5.63 -17.34
N PRO A 86 -23.83 6.64 -18.22
CA PRO A 86 -24.79 7.75 -18.27
C PRO A 86 -26.27 7.33 -18.38
N GLU A 87 -27.16 8.14 -17.81
CA GLU A 87 -28.60 7.89 -17.87
C GLU A 87 -29.10 7.81 -19.32
N GLY A 88 -29.69 6.67 -19.68
CA GLY A 88 -30.22 6.39 -21.02
C GLY A 88 -29.27 5.62 -21.95
N GLU A 89 -28.04 5.34 -21.53
CA GLU A 89 -27.15 4.40 -22.22
C GLU A 89 -27.43 2.93 -21.81
N VAL A 90 -26.84 1.98 -22.54
CA VAL A 90 -27.07 0.54 -22.32
C VAL A 90 -26.18 0.05 -21.18
N LYS A 91 -26.80 -0.53 -20.15
CA LYS A 91 -26.15 -1.03 -18.92
C LYS A 91 -26.23 -2.55 -18.75
N THR A 92 -26.97 -3.20 -19.64
CA THR A 92 -27.19 -4.65 -19.64
C THR A 92 -27.20 -5.19 -21.06
N TRP A 93 -26.63 -6.37 -21.25
CA TRP A 93 -26.45 -6.98 -22.58
C TRP A 93 -26.99 -8.41 -22.59
N PRO A 94 -27.44 -8.94 -23.75
CA PRO A 94 -27.86 -10.33 -23.85
C PRO A 94 -26.68 -11.28 -23.63
N CYS A 95 -26.90 -12.33 -22.84
CA CYS A 95 -25.91 -13.39 -22.63
C CYS A 95 -25.56 -14.09 -23.95
N ARG A 96 -24.31 -14.52 -24.06
CA ARG A 96 -23.74 -15.20 -25.23
C ARG A 96 -22.84 -16.33 -24.75
N ASP A 97 -22.49 -17.25 -25.66
CA ASP A 97 -21.44 -18.23 -25.39
C ASP A 97 -20.06 -17.55 -25.21
N LEU A 98 -19.07 -18.31 -24.73
CA LEU A 98 -17.71 -17.83 -24.52
C LEU A 98 -16.94 -17.50 -25.82
N GLN A 99 -17.59 -17.62 -26.99
CA GLN A 99 -17.09 -17.17 -28.28
C GLN A 99 -17.90 -15.97 -28.83
N GLY A 100 -18.83 -15.40 -28.06
CA GLY A 100 -19.64 -14.23 -28.40
C GLY A 100 -20.86 -14.50 -29.28
N ASN A 101 -21.26 -15.75 -29.51
CA ASN A 101 -22.45 -16.08 -30.29
C ASN A 101 -23.73 -16.05 -29.45
N GLU A 102 -24.86 -15.77 -30.08
CA GLU A 102 -26.18 -15.86 -29.43
C GLU A 102 -26.46 -17.30 -28.99
N ALA A 103 -26.72 -17.48 -27.69
CA ALA A 103 -27.03 -18.76 -27.05
C ALA A 103 -28.15 -18.56 -26.02
N ASP A 104 -28.87 -19.64 -25.71
CA ASP A 104 -29.76 -19.71 -24.55
C ASP A 104 -28.87 -20.16 -23.38
N ILE A 105 -28.63 -19.27 -22.42
CA ILE A 105 -27.68 -19.48 -21.31
C ILE A 105 -28.48 -19.54 -20.01
N GLU A 106 -28.24 -20.58 -19.23
CA GLU A 106 -28.93 -20.84 -17.97
C GLU A 106 -28.65 -19.77 -16.90
N ASN A 107 -29.61 -19.55 -16.01
CA ASN A 107 -29.46 -18.61 -14.88
C ASN A 107 -28.35 -19.08 -13.93
N GLY A 108 -27.44 -18.17 -13.60
CA GLY A 108 -26.28 -18.44 -12.77
C GLY A 108 -25.01 -18.81 -13.53
N SER A 109 -25.10 -19.09 -14.83
CA SER A 109 -23.91 -19.39 -15.63
C SER A 109 -23.02 -18.16 -15.84
N ILE A 110 -21.70 -18.36 -15.76
CA ILE A 110 -20.69 -17.31 -15.96
C ILE A 110 -20.59 -16.93 -17.44
N VAL A 111 -20.49 -15.63 -17.71
CA VAL A 111 -20.36 -15.05 -19.06
C VAL A 111 -19.27 -13.98 -19.10
N LEU A 112 -18.80 -13.62 -20.30
CA LEU A 112 -17.90 -12.47 -20.48
C LEU A 112 -18.66 -11.16 -20.21
N TYR A 113 -17.98 -10.16 -19.65
CA TYR A 113 -18.58 -8.86 -19.38
C TYR A 113 -18.53 -7.96 -20.61
N ASP A 114 -17.36 -7.81 -21.23
CA ASP A 114 -17.20 -7.14 -22.52
C ASP A 114 -16.63 -8.14 -23.53
N TYR A 115 -17.51 -8.75 -24.33
CA TYR A 115 -17.12 -9.72 -25.36
C TYR A 115 -16.11 -9.17 -26.38
N GLU A 116 -16.10 -7.86 -26.67
CA GLU A 116 -15.13 -7.31 -27.64
C GLU A 116 -13.75 -7.17 -27.01
N THR A 117 -13.69 -6.72 -25.75
CA THR A 117 -12.43 -6.55 -24.99
C THR A 117 -11.90 -7.89 -24.47
N ASP A 118 -12.72 -8.69 -23.80
CA ASP A 118 -12.30 -9.91 -23.10
C ASP A 118 -11.77 -10.99 -24.04
N LEU A 119 -12.37 -11.14 -25.24
CA LEU A 119 -11.87 -12.04 -26.28
C LEU A 119 -10.49 -11.61 -26.86
N VAL A 120 -10.08 -10.36 -26.63
CA VAL A 120 -8.76 -9.83 -27.02
C VAL A 120 -7.76 -9.88 -25.88
N GLU A 121 -8.18 -9.58 -24.65
CA GLU A 121 -7.30 -9.46 -23.48
C GLU A 121 -7.03 -10.81 -22.77
N LEU A 122 -8.04 -11.67 -22.55
CA LEU A 122 -7.83 -12.98 -21.90
C LEU A 122 -6.74 -13.84 -22.56
N PRO A 123 -6.65 -13.93 -23.91
CA PRO A 123 -5.55 -14.65 -24.58
C PRO A 123 -4.14 -14.08 -24.32
N LYS A 124 -4.01 -12.82 -23.86
CA LYS A 124 -2.71 -12.21 -23.54
C LYS A 124 -2.13 -12.72 -22.22
N LEU A 125 -2.96 -13.15 -21.26
CA LEU A 125 -2.47 -13.76 -20.01
C LEU A 125 -1.61 -15.00 -20.29
N LYS A 126 -1.96 -15.77 -21.31
CA LYS A 126 -1.17 -16.90 -21.82
C LYS A 126 0.19 -16.49 -22.41
N ALA A 127 0.37 -15.22 -22.80
CA ALA A 127 1.67 -14.69 -23.20
C ALA A 127 2.54 -14.34 -21.97
N LEU A 128 1.94 -13.81 -20.89
CA LEU A 128 2.64 -13.56 -19.62
C LEU A 128 3.18 -14.86 -19.01
N LYS A 129 2.43 -15.97 -19.08
CA LYS A 129 2.90 -17.32 -18.70
C LYS A 129 4.13 -17.84 -19.46
N LYS A 130 4.55 -17.19 -20.55
CA LYS A 130 5.81 -17.52 -21.26
C LYS A 130 7.02 -16.77 -20.71
N GLN A 131 6.79 -15.68 -19.98
CA GLN A 131 7.83 -14.98 -19.23
C GLN A 131 8.05 -15.67 -17.88
N ASN A 132 6.96 -16.00 -17.18
CA ASN A 132 6.96 -16.74 -15.93
C ASN A 132 6.07 -18.00 -16.04
N GLU A 133 6.70 -19.18 -16.20
CA GLU A 133 5.97 -20.47 -16.35
C GLU A 133 5.22 -20.91 -15.08
N ASN A 134 5.53 -20.32 -13.92
CA ASN A 134 4.86 -20.60 -12.65
C ASN A 134 3.66 -19.67 -12.38
N LEU A 135 3.47 -18.63 -13.20
CA LEU A 135 2.39 -17.65 -13.04
C LEU A 135 1.02 -18.33 -13.10
N LYS A 136 0.22 -18.13 -12.06
CA LYS A 136 -1.19 -18.50 -12.02
C LYS A 136 -2.04 -17.35 -12.56
N THR A 137 -3.10 -17.67 -13.30
CA THR A 137 -4.05 -16.70 -13.85
C THR A 137 -5.47 -17.19 -13.62
N LEU A 138 -6.26 -16.45 -12.85
CA LEU A 138 -7.65 -16.76 -12.50
C LEU A 138 -8.59 -15.78 -13.20
N ILE A 139 -9.86 -16.16 -13.35
CA ILE A 139 -10.94 -15.22 -13.69
C ILE A 139 -11.61 -14.75 -12.41
N SER A 140 -11.81 -13.43 -12.27
CA SER A 140 -12.58 -12.84 -11.16
C SER A 140 -14.03 -12.62 -11.59
N ILE A 141 -14.98 -13.08 -10.80
CA ILE A 141 -16.42 -12.93 -11.06
C ILE A 141 -17.03 -11.93 -10.07
N GLY A 142 -17.79 -10.96 -10.58
CA GLY A 142 -18.48 -9.97 -9.74
C GLY A 142 -17.72 -8.65 -9.61
N GLY A 143 -17.20 -8.39 -8.41
CA GLY A 143 -16.77 -7.07 -7.96
C GLY A 143 -17.96 -6.15 -7.67
N TRP A 144 -17.65 -4.92 -7.26
CA TRP A 144 -18.61 -3.89 -6.81
C TRP A 144 -19.84 -3.77 -7.72
N THR A 145 -19.59 -3.64 -9.03
CA THR A 145 -20.61 -3.35 -10.03
C THR A 145 -21.42 -4.58 -10.45
N LEU A 146 -20.83 -5.78 -10.58
CA LEU A 146 -21.50 -6.96 -11.16
C LEU A 146 -22.00 -7.96 -10.10
N SER A 147 -21.90 -7.62 -8.82
CA SER A 147 -22.40 -8.45 -7.72
C SER A 147 -23.93 -8.48 -7.59
N ASN A 148 -24.69 -7.74 -8.39
CA ASN A 148 -26.13 -7.52 -8.21
C ASN A 148 -26.99 -8.80 -8.24
N ASN A 149 -26.56 -9.84 -8.97
CA ASN A 149 -27.29 -11.11 -9.09
C ASN A 149 -26.73 -12.24 -8.20
N LEU A 150 -25.58 -12.07 -7.53
CA LEU A 150 -24.87 -13.18 -6.88
C LEU A 150 -25.65 -13.84 -5.72
N SER A 151 -26.48 -13.09 -5.00
CA SER A 151 -27.42 -13.66 -4.02
C SER A 151 -28.40 -14.64 -4.68
N LEU A 152 -28.93 -14.30 -5.87
CA LEU A 152 -29.83 -15.17 -6.62
C LEU A 152 -29.10 -16.42 -7.13
N VAL A 153 -27.86 -16.27 -7.64
CA VAL A 153 -27.02 -17.40 -8.07
C VAL A 153 -26.76 -18.38 -6.92
N ALA A 154 -26.40 -17.89 -5.74
CA ALA A 154 -26.13 -18.72 -4.57
C ALA A 154 -27.39 -19.39 -3.97
N SER A 155 -28.58 -18.83 -4.23
CA SER A 155 -29.83 -19.16 -3.53
C SER A 155 -30.38 -20.57 -3.74
N THR A 156 -30.11 -21.23 -4.88
CA THR A 156 -30.64 -22.56 -5.21
C THR A 156 -29.54 -23.54 -5.63
N GLU A 157 -29.81 -24.84 -5.47
CA GLU A 157 -28.91 -25.92 -5.92
C GLU A 157 -28.65 -25.82 -7.43
N GLU A 158 -29.72 -25.76 -8.23
CA GLU A 158 -29.69 -25.59 -9.70
C GLU A 158 -28.84 -24.40 -10.17
N THR A 159 -28.97 -23.23 -9.54
CA THR A 159 -28.20 -22.04 -9.95
C THR A 159 -26.74 -22.06 -9.49
N ARG A 160 -26.41 -22.79 -8.41
CA ARG A 160 -25.02 -23.05 -8.01
C ARG A 160 -24.36 -24.09 -8.91
N GLU A 161 -25.07 -25.16 -9.26
CA GLU A 161 -24.62 -26.17 -10.23
C GLU A 161 -24.26 -25.50 -11.57
N ASN A 162 -25.15 -24.66 -12.12
CA ASN A 162 -24.90 -23.88 -13.36
C ASN A 162 -23.64 -22.99 -13.25
N PHE A 163 -23.45 -22.30 -12.13
CA PHE A 163 -22.26 -21.47 -11.90
C PHE A 163 -20.98 -22.31 -11.85
N ALA A 164 -21.00 -23.44 -11.13
CA ALA A 164 -19.85 -24.32 -10.97
C ALA A 164 -19.46 -25.03 -12.27
N GLU A 165 -20.44 -25.53 -13.04
CA GLU A 165 -20.20 -26.14 -14.35
C GLU A 165 -19.65 -25.11 -15.36
N SER A 166 -20.26 -23.92 -15.45
CA SER A 166 -19.78 -22.86 -16.34
C SER A 166 -18.41 -22.28 -15.93
N ALA A 167 -18.06 -22.29 -14.64
CA ALA A 167 -16.70 -21.97 -14.18
C ALA A 167 -15.65 -22.94 -14.74
N VAL A 168 -15.95 -24.25 -14.73
CA VAL A 168 -15.10 -25.28 -15.33
C VAL A 168 -14.95 -25.02 -16.83
N GLU A 169 -16.03 -24.72 -17.54
CA GLU A 169 -15.99 -24.40 -18.98
C GLU A 169 -15.15 -23.14 -19.27
N PHE A 170 -15.33 -22.07 -18.50
CA PHE A 170 -14.60 -20.80 -18.66
C PHE A 170 -13.09 -20.99 -18.47
N VAL A 171 -12.70 -21.61 -17.35
CA VAL A 171 -11.30 -21.87 -17.02
C VAL A 171 -10.67 -22.79 -18.06
N ARG A 172 -11.41 -23.79 -18.56
CA ARG A 172 -10.98 -24.68 -19.63
C ARG A 172 -10.85 -23.95 -20.96
N GLU A 173 -11.75 -23.07 -21.37
CA GLU A 173 -11.67 -22.37 -22.66
C GLU A 173 -10.44 -21.46 -22.72
N PHE A 174 -10.33 -20.53 -21.76
CA PHE A 174 -9.27 -19.52 -21.73
C PHE A 174 -7.92 -20.01 -21.18
N LYS A 175 -7.85 -21.28 -20.72
CA LYS A 175 -6.65 -21.95 -20.17
C LYS A 175 -6.11 -21.25 -18.91
N LEU A 176 -7.04 -20.80 -18.07
CA LEU A 176 -6.80 -20.24 -16.75
C LEU A 176 -6.50 -21.36 -15.74
N ASP A 177 -6.11 -21.00 -14.51
CA ASP A 177 -5.75 -21.94 -13.44
C ASP A 177 -6.73 -21.91 -12.26
N GLY A 178 -7.85 -21.19 -12.36
CA GLY A 178 -8.83 -21.11 -11.29
C GLY A 178 -9.83 -19.98 -11.46
N LEU A 179 -10.66 -19.81 -10.44
CA LEU A 179 -11.69 -18.80 -10.30
C LEU A 179 -11.52 -18.06 -8.97
N ASP A 180 -11.74 -16.75 -9.02
CA ASP A 180 -11.92 -15.88 -7.86
C ASP A 180 -13.36 -15.38 -7.82
N LEU A 181 -14.03 -15.51 -6.68
CA LEU A 181 -15.38 -14.96 -6.47
C LEU A 181 -15.28 -13.70 -5.62
N ASP A 182 -15.60 -12.57 -6.24
CA ASP A 182 -15.61 -11.26 -5.61
C ASP A 182 -17.07 -10.81 -5.43
N TRP A 183 -17.72 -11.30 -4.37
CA TRP A 183 -19.11 -10.97 -4.06
C TRP A 183 -19.17 -9.77 -3.10
N GLU A 184 -19.68 -8.64 -3.61
CA GLU A 184 -19.86 -7.38 -2.90
C GLU A 184 -21.34 -7.02 -2.63
N TYR A 185 -21.93 -7.37 -1.47
CA TYR A 185 -21.45 -8.34 -0.47
C TYR A 185 -22.60 -9.25 0.00
N PRO A 186 -22.31 -10.48 0.47
CA PRO A 186 -23.29 -11.34 1.12
C PRO A 186 -24.08 -10.62 2.22
N VAL A 187 -25.40 -10.81 2.24
CA VAL A 187 -26.38 -10.28 3.22
C VAL A 187 -26.56 -8.75 3.22
N ALA A 188 -25.49 -7.96 3.23
CA ALA A 188 -25.56 -6.50 3.34
C ALA A 188 -24.28 -5.77 2.90
N GLY A 189 -24.46 -4.60 2.28
CA GLY A 189 -23.41 -3.78 1.68
C GLY A 189 -23.45 -3.88 0.15
N GLY A 190 -22.47 -3.28 -0.55
CA GLY A 190 -22.52 -3.18 -2.02
C GLY A 190 -23.58 -2.19 -2.53
N MET A 191 -23.71 -2.09 -3.85
CA MET A 191 -24.59 -1.11 -4.52
C MET A 191 -26.06 -1.20 -4.05
N PRO A 192 -26.81 -0.07 -3.97
CA PRO A 192 -28.08 0.02 -3.23
C PRO A 192 -29.15 -1.01 -3.59
N ASN A 193 -29.18 -1.46 -4.85
CA ASN A 193 -30.20 -2.35 -5.40
C ASN A 193 -29.71 -3.79 -5.62
N ASN A 194 -28.50 -4.16 -5.19
CA ASN A 194 -28.03 -5.55 -5.24
C ASN A 194 -29.02 -6.46 -4.48
N GLU A 195 -29.32 -7.63 -5.06
CA GLU A 195 -30.13 -8.66 -4.41
C GLU A 195 -29.40 -9.22 -3.18
N ARG A 196 -30.14 -9.43 -2.08
CA ARG A 196 -29.59 -9.78 -0.76
C ARG A 196 -30.60 -10.61 0.03
N ASP A 197 -30.15 -11.67 0.68
CA ASP A 197 -30.93 -12.45 1.65
C ASP A 197 -30.08 -12.78 2.89
N PRO A 198 -30.63 -12.85 4.11
CA PRO A 198 -29.89 -13.34 5.28
C PRO A 198 -29.27 -14.73 5.12
N SER A 199 -29.82 -15.56 4.23
CA SER A 199 -29.30 -16.89 3.87
C SER A 199 -28.06 -16.83 2.98
N ASP A 200 -27.68 -15.66 2.44
CA ASP A 200 -26.43 -15.46 1.68
C ASP A 200 -25.21 -15.94 2.48
N LYS A 201 -25.26 -15.83 3.81
CA LYS A 201 -24.22 -16.29 4.72
C LYS A 201 -23.88 -17.77 4.53
N GLU A 202 -24.88 -18.64 4.56
CA GLU A 202 -24.70 -20.08 4.33
C GLU A 202 -24.63 -20.40 2.82
N ASN A 203 -25.35 -19.66 1.98
CA ASN A 203 -25.37 -19.89 0.53
C ASN A 203 -24.01 -19.58 -0.13
N HIS A 204 -23.23 -18.63 0.39
CA HIS A 204 -21.87 -18.36 -0.09
C HIS A 204 -20.94 -19.57 0.16
N THR A 205 -21.01 -20.18 1.35
CA THR A 205 -20.30 -21.43 1.66
C THR A 205 -20.71 -22.56 0.71
N LEU A 206 -22.01 -22.69 0.43
CA LEU A 206 -22.53 -23.72 -0.48
C LEU A 206 -22.10 -23.48 -1.94
N LEU A 207 -22.07 -22.24 -2.41
CA LEU A 207 -21.61 -21.88 -3.76
C LEU A 207 -20.13 -22.21 -3.96
N LEU A 208 -19.29 -21.86 -2.98
CA LEU A 208 -17.86 -22.19 -3.05
C LEU A 208 -17.61 -23.70 -2.96
N GLN A 209 -18.40 -24.44 -2.19
CA GLN A 209 -18.31 -25.91 -2.16
C GLN A 209 -18.67 -26.53 -3.52
N GLU A 210 -19.72 -26.05 -4.17
CA GLU A 210 -20.14 -26.53 -5.51
C GLU A 210 -19.03 -26.29 -6.55
N VAL A 211 -18.43 -25.09 -6.55
CA VAL A 211 -17.29 -24.75 -7.42
C VAL A 211 -16.07 -25.65 -7.14
N ARG A 212 -15.76 -25.89 -5.86
CA ARG A 212 -14.63 -26.75 -5.46
C ARG A 212 -14.84 -28.21 -5.86
N ASP A 213 -16.05 -28.74 -5.69
CA ASP A 213 -16.40 -30.11 -6.07
C ASP A 213 -16.35 -30.30 -7.61
N ALA A 214 -16.86 -29.33 -8.37
CA ALA A 214 -16.77 -29.32 -9.84
C ALA A 214 -15.32 -29.20 -10.34
N PHE A 215 -14.49 -28.38 -9.69
CA PHE A 215 -13.06 -28.31 -9.99
C PHE A 215 -12.35 -29.63 -9.66
N ASP A 216 -12.59 -30.23 -8.49
CA ASP A 216 -12.00 -31.53 -8.10
C ASP A 216 -12.30 -32.67 -9.08
N GLU A 217 -13.46 -32.66 -9.75
CA GLU A 217 -13.75 -33.58 -10.86
C GLU A 217 -12.95 -33.21 -12.12
N ALA A 218 -12.95 -31.93 -12.52
CA ALA A 218 -12.21 -31.44 -13.69
C ALA A 218 -10.68 -31.68 -13.56
N GLU A 219 -10.10 -31.55 -12.37
CA GLU A 219 -8.68 -31.81 -12.08
C GLU A 219 -8.28 -33.25 -12.41
N GLN A 220 -9.18 -34.21 -12.15
CA GLN A 220 -8.95 -35.63 -12.43
C GLN A 220 -8.96 -35.95 -13.93
N GLU A 221 -9.78 -35.21 -14.70
CA GLU A 221 -9.83 -35.33 -16.16
C GLU A 221 -8.62 -34.66 -16.84
N ASP A 222 -8.27 -33.46 -16.40
CA ASP A 222 -7.26 -32.61 -17.03
C ASP A 222 -5.83 -32.89 -16.55
N ASN A 223 -5.68 -33.61 -15.42
CA ASN A 223 -4.41 -33.79 -14.69
C ASN A 223 -3.72 -32.43 -14.44
N LYS A 224 -4.50 -31.51 -13.87
CA LYS A 224 -4.12 -30.14 -13.55
C LYS A 224 -4.82 -29.77 -12.25
N GLU A 225 -4.17 -28.96 -11.41
CA GLU A 225 -4.75 -28.34 -10.21
C GLU A 225 -5.42 -27.01 -10.58
N TYR A 226 -6.60 -26.76 -10.01
CA TYR A 226 -7.41 -25.56 -10.21
C TYR A 226 -7.64 -24.85 -8.86
N LEU A 227 -7.48 -23.53 -8.84
CA LEU A 227 -7.60 -22.70 -7.65
C LEU A 227 -9.03 -22.17 -7.48
N VAL A 228 -9.54 -22.14 -6.25
CA VAL A 228 -10.79 -21.46 -5.87
C VAL A 228 -10.46 -20.43 -4.81
N THR A 229 -10.71 -19.15 -5.09
CA THR A 229 -10.37 -18.04 -4.19
C THR A 229 -11.54 -17.08 -4.03
N ILE A 230 -11.46 -16.20 -3.02
CA ILE A 230 -12.41 -15.10 -2.86
C ILE A 230 -11.70 -13.78 -2.60
N ALA A 231 -12.34 -12.69 -3.01
CA ALA A 231 -12.10 -11.37 -2.45
C ALA A 231 -13.11 -11.07 -1.32
N GLY A 232 -12.70 -10.32 -0.30
CA GLY A 232 -13.56 -10.02 0.83
C GLY A 232 -13.15 -8.78 1.64
N SER A 233 -14.14 -8.06 2.16
CA SER A 233 -13.91 -6.81 2.91
C SER A 233 -13.21 -7.05 4.26
N ALA A 234 -12.24 -6.19 4.60
CA ALA A 234 -11.53 -6.24 5.89
C ALA A 234 -12.41 -6.03 7.15
N THR A 235 -13.71 -5.81 7.01
CA THR A 235 -14.59 -5.38 8.12
C THR A 235 -15.18 -6.54 8.95
N TRP A 236 -15.42 -6.28 10.24
CA TRP A 236 -16.16 -7.19 11.12
C TRP A 236 -17.58 -7.50 10.61
N ALA A 237 -18.24 -6.57 9.91
CA ALA A 237 -19.56 -6.78 9.34
C ALA A 237 -19.55 -7.84 8.23
N TYR A 238 -18.54 -7.82 7.35
CA TYR A 238 -18.34 -8.86 6.34
C TYR A 238 -18.05 -10.21 7.00
N ALA A 239 -17.21 -10.25 8.04
CA ALA A 239 -16.93 -11.47 8.79
C ALA A 239 -18.18 -12.05 9.50
N ASP A 240 -19.03 -11.20 10.08
CA ASP A 240 -20.30 -11.61 10.70
C ASP A 240 -21.32 -12.11 9.66
N ASN A 241 -21.27 -11.61 8.42
CA ASN A 241 -22.14 -12.03 7.31
C ASN A 241 -21.65 -13.29 6.56
N ASN A 242 -20.48 -13.85 6.91
CA ASN A 242 -19.89 -15.01 6.23
C ASN A 242 -19.56 -16.15 7.21
N GLU A 243 -19.37 -17.36 6.70
CA GLU A 243 -18.83 -18.50 7.47
C GLU A 243 -17.32 -18.66 7.24
N LEU A 244 -16.53 -17.60 7.45
CA LEU A 244 -15.11 -17.54 7.07
C LEU A 244 -14.27 -18.77 7.45
N GLY A 245 -14.52 -19.37 8.62
CA GLY A 245 -13.83 -20.60 9.03
C GLY A 245 -14.16 -21.80 8.14
N ALA A 246 -15.42 -21.99 7.75
CA ALA A 246 -15.83 -23.05 6.82
C ALA A 246 -15.32 -22.76 5.41
N ILE A 247 -15.46 -21.52 4.95
CA ILE A 247 -14.97 -21.08 3.64
C ILE A 247 -13.44 -21.30 3.52
N SER A 248 -12.67 -21.08 4.60
CA SER A 248 -11.21 -21.29 4.60
C SER A 248 -10.74 -22.74 4.43
N GLU A 249 -11.62 -23.72 4.64
CA GLU A 249 -11.35 -25.14 4.36
C GLU A 249 -11.63 -25.50 2.89
N ILE A 250 -12.34 -24.63 2.15
CA ILE A 250 -12.74 -24.82 0.74
C ILE A 250 -11.79 -24.07 -0.21
N VAL A 251 -11.52 -22.79 0.07
CA VAL A 251 -10.73 -21.89 -0.81
C VAL A 251 -9.22 -22.05 -0.57
N ASP A 252 -8.42 -21.82 -1.60
CA ASP A 252 -6.95 -21.84 -1.53
C ASP A 252 -6.42 -20.67 -0.69
N TYR A 253 -6.91 -19.46 -0.96
CA TYR A 253 -6.63 -18.24 -0.20
C TYR A 253 -7.80 -17.24 -0.28
N MET A 254 -7.76 -16.22 0.58
CA MET A 254 -8.67 -15.08 0.59
C MET A 254 -7.90 -13.78 0.36
N ALA A 255 -8.29 -13.02 -0.65
CA ALA A 255 -7.77 -11.69 -0.94
C ALA A 255 -8.56 -10.64 -0.15
N ILE A 256 -7.98 -10.09 0.90
CA ILE A 256 -8.70 -9.18 1.79
C ILE A 256 -8.58 -7.75 1.27
N MET A 257 -9.70 -7.15 0.88
CA MET A 257 -9.82 -5.75 0.47
C MET A 257 -9.59 -4.85 1.69
N ALA A 258 -8.31 -4.59 1.94
CA ALA A 258 -7.75 -3.77 3.02
C ALA A 258 -7.48 -2.34 2.53
N TYR A 259 -8.50 -1.78 1.88
CA TYR A 259 -8.57 -0.44 1.30
C TYR A 259 -10.05 -0.02 1.28
N ASP A 260 -10.36 1.16 0.74
CA ASP A 260 -11.69 1.77 0.77
C ASP A 260 -12.25 1.92 2.20
N ILE A 261 -11.36 2.18 3.17
CA ILE A 261 -11.72 2.48 4.56
C ILE A 261 -12.32 3.88 4.66
N ASN A 262 -11.74 4.84 3.92
CA ASN A 262 -12.30 6.16 3.69
C ASN A 262 -12.20 6.52 2.20
N GLY A 263 -13.26 7.11 1.67
CA GLY A 263 -13.33 7.59 0.29
C GLY A 263 -14.45 8.61 0.10
N THR A 264 -14.77 8.89 -1.16
CA THR A 264 -15.66 9.99 -1.57
C THR A 264 -17.09 9.93 -1.03
N TRP A 265 -17.54 8.75 -0.55
CA TRP A 265 -18.79 8.57 0.21
C TRP A 265 -18.78 9.24 1.61
N SER A 266 -17.65 9.80 2.07
CA SER A 266 -17.52 10.47 3.35
C SER A 266 -17.36 11.99 3.19
N GLU A 267 -18.19 12.77 3.90
CA GLU A 267 -18.04 14.23 4.04
C GLU A 267 -16.81 14.66 4.87
N ILE A 268 -16.02 13.72 5.37
CA ILE A 268 -14.79 13.98 6.12
C ILE A 268 -13.63 13.30 5.38
N THR A 269 -12.49 13.98 5.22
CA THR A 269 -11.28 13.37 4.67
C THR A 269 -10.73 12.30 5.61
N GLY A 270 -10.07 11.29 5.04
CA GLY A 270 -9.49 10.20 5.81
C GLY A 270 -8.62 9.34 4.92
N HIS A 271 -7.91 8.40 5.53
CA HIS A 271 -6.97 7.57 4.80
C HIS A 271 -7.68 6.42 4.08
N ASN A 272 -7.33 6.15 2.83
CA ASN A 272 -7.89 5.06 2.02
C ASN A 272 -7.62 3.70 2.67
N ALA A 273 -6.34 3.44 3.00
CA ALA A 273 -5.87 2.16 3.52
C ALA A 273 -4.83 2.36 4.65
N PRO A 274 -5.19 3.01 5.78
CA PRO A 274 -4.27 3.20 6.90
C PRO A 274 -3.80 1.84 7.45
N LEU A 275 -2.49 1.64 7.60
CA LEU A 275 -1.95 0.40 8.17
C LEU A 275 -2.40 0.25 9.62
N TYR A 276 -2.23 1.30 10.43
CA TYR A 276 -2.61 1.30 11.84
C TYR A 276 -3.74 2.29 12.14
N TYR A 277 -4.35 2.11 13.30
CA TYR A 277 -5.30 3.04 13.92
C TYR A 277 -4.71 4.45 14.04
N SER A 278 -5.53 5.48 13.77
CA SER A 278 -5.19 6.88 14.04
C SER A 278 -6.03 7.41 15.20
N GLN A 279 -5.39 7.88 16.27
CA GLN A 279 -6.09 8.52 17.38
C GLN A 279 -6.73 9.84 16.93
N LEU A 280 -6.12 10.54 15.98
CA LEU A 280 -6.65 11.78 15.42
C LEU A 280 -7.95 11.53 14.64
N GLU A 281 -8.01 10.47 13.83
CA GLU A 281 -9.25 10.05 13.17
C GLU A 281 -10.35 9.73 14.21
N ALA A 282 -10.00 8.98 15.25
CA ALA A 282 -10.94 8.55 16.28
C ALA A 282 -11.50 9.72 17.10
N ASP A 283 -10.69 10.76 17.36
CA ASP A 283 -11.14 11.97 18.04
C ASP A 283 -12.11 12.80 17.19
N VAL A 284 -11.98 12.76 15.85
CA VAL A 284 -12.87 13.47 14.91
C VAL A 284 -14.15 12.67 14.60
N ARG A 285 -14.02 11.38 14.24
CA ARG A 285 -15.12 10.52 13.77
C ARG A 285 -15.81 9.73 14.88
N GLY A 286 -15.17 9.59 16.04
CA GLY A 286 -15.59 8.67 17.11
C GLY A 286 -15.19 7.19 16.86
N TRP A 287 -14.49 6.91 15.77
CA TRP A 287 -13.96 5.61 15.38
C TRP A 287 -12.75 5.80 14.46
N SER A 288 -11.87 4.81 14.40
CA SER A 288 -10.80 4.68 13.41
C SER A 288 -10.58 3.20 13.11
N PHE A 289 -10.08 2.87 11.94
CA PHE A 289 -9.85 1.50 11.49
C PHE A 289 -8.48 1.39 10.83
N GLY A 290 -7.56 0.63 11.44
CA GLY A 290 -6.30 0.21 10.81
C GLY A 290 -6.46 -1.17 10.17
N VAL A 291 -5.83 -1.38 9.00
CA VAL A 291 -5.88 -2.67 8.31
C VAL A 291 -5.04 -3.75 9.02
N ASP A 292 -4.19 -3.36 9.97
CA ASP A 292 -3.52 -4.26 10.93
C ASP A 292 -4.51 -5.14 11.73
N SER A 293 -5.76 -4.70 11.83
CA SER A 293 -6.84 -5.47 12.47
C SER A 293 -7.28 -6.72 11.70
N THR A 294 -6.93 -6.84 10.40
CA THR A 294 -7.34 -7.93 9.51
C THR A 294 -7.15 -9.35 10.09
N PRO A 295 -5.99 -9.72 10.68
CA PRO A 295 -5.80 -11.07 11.24
C PRO A 295 -6.66 -11.37 12.47
N ASN A 296 -7.23 -10.35 13.12
CA ASN A 296 -8.20 -10.53 14.21
C ASN A 296 -9.62 -10.71 13.66
N VAL A 297 -10.01 -9.93 12.65
CA VAL A 297 -11.28 -10.07 11.91
C VAL A 297 -11.38 -11.48 11.32
N TYR A 298 -10.32 -11.92 10.64
CA TYR A 298 -10.19 -13.23 10.02
C TYR A 298 -9.58 -14.30 10.96
N SER A 299 -9.74 -14.17 12.28
CA SER A 299 -9.13 -15.07 13.27
C SER A 299 -9.58 -16.54 13.21
N ALA A 300 -10.60 -16.85 12.42
CA ALA A 300 -11.03 -18.22 12.10
C ALA A 300 -10.29 -18.84 10.90
N VAL A 301 -9.49 -18.06 10.16
CA VAL A 301 -8.80 -18.44 8.92
C VAL A 301 -7.31 -18.62 9.19
N PRO A 302 -6.64 -19.63 8.59
CA PRO A 302 -5.17 -19.75 8.65
C PRO A 302 -4.50 -18.50 8.07
N LYS A 303 -3.54 -17.91 8.78
CA LYS A 303 -2.89 -16.65 8.36
C LYS A 303 -2.22 -16.76 6.98
N ASP A 304 -1.62 -17.92 6.70
CA ASP A 304 -0.98 -18.28 5.44
C ASP A 304 -1.96 -18.39 4.25
N LYS A 305 -3.28 -18.35 4.50
CA LYS A 305 -4.32 -18.19 3.47
C LYS A 305 -4.83 -16.75 3.30
N LEU A 306 -4.36 -15.78 4.08
CA LEU A 306 -4.79 -14.38 3.98
C LEU A 306 -3.81 -13.57 3.13
N LEU A 307 -4.30 -12.93 2.07
CA LEU A 307 -3.54 -11.94 1.30
C LEU A 307 -4.03 -10.55 1.68
N LEU A 308 -3.13 -9.65 2.09
CA LEU A 308 -3.50 -8.29 2.42
C LEU A 308 -3.62 -7.46 1.14
N GLY A 309 -4.77 -6.83 0.93
CA GLY A 309 -5.03 -5.93 -0.21
C GLY A 309 -4.26 -4.61 -0.08
N LEU A 310 -3.66 -4.18 -1.19
CA LEU A 310 -2.83 -2.99 -1.31
C LEU A 310 -3.36 -2.15 -2.48
N PRO A 311 -3.81 -0.89 -2.26
CA PRO A 311 -4.34 -0.06 -3.33
C PRO A 311 -3.20 0.61 -4.11
N PHE A 312 -3.27 0.59 -5.44
CA PHE A 312 -2.41 1.37 -6.34
C PHE A 312 -3.11 2.67 -6.79
N TYR A 313 -4.01 3.16 -5.95
CA TYR A 313 -4.85 4.33 -6.16
C TYR A 313 -5.13 5.02 -4.81
N GLY A 314 -5.74 6.19 -4.90
CA GLY A 314 -6.21 6.97 -3.78
C GLY A 314 -7.63 7.51 -4.01
N HIS A 315 -8.16 8.21 -3.01
CA HIS A 315 -9.42 8.95 -3.08
C HIS A 315 -9.16 10.45 -2.93
N SER A 316 -9.92 11.27 -3.65
CA SER A 316 -9.81 12.73 -3.59
C SER A 316 -11.04 13.40 -2.96
N TRP A 317 -10.79 14.51 -2.27
CA TRP A 317 -11.80 15.43 -1.73
C TRP A 317 -11.52 16.84 -2.20
N ALA A 318 -12.56 17.68 -2.26
CA ALA A 318 -12.49 19.07 -2.66
C ALA A 318 -13.32 19.97 -1.72
N GLY A 319 -13.07 21.28 -1.75
CA GLY A 319 -13.73 22.22 -0.86
C GLY A 319 -13.29 22.13 0.61
N CYS A 320 -12.14 21.50 0.88
CA CYS A 320 -11.47 21.41 2.19
C CYS A 320 -10.88 22.75 2.67
N ASN A 321 -11.59 23.86 2.44
CA ASN A 321 -11.13 25.20 2.82
C ASN A 321 -11.60 25.59 4.22
N ALA A 322 -10.75 26.28 4.97
CA ALA A 322 -10.99 26.66 6.36
C ALA A 322 -12.08 27.76 6.51
N ASP A 323 -13.35 27.35 6.46
CA ASP A 323 -14.50 28.13 6.94
C ASP A 323 -15.53 27.19 7.63
N ASN A 324 -15.03 26.24 8.44
CA ASN A 324 -15.86 25.31 9.19
C ASN A 324 -16.51 25.99 10.42
N ASP A 325 -17.82 25.77 10.61
CA ASP A 325 -18.67 26.23 11.73
C ASP A 325 -18.27 25.62 13.10
N GLY A 326 -17.02 25.84 13.54
CA GLY A 326 -16.47 25.35 14.80
C GLY A 326 -16.21 23.84 14.85
N LYS A 327 -16.01 23.18 13.70
CA LYS A 327 -15.67 21.76 13.61
C LYS A 327 -14.25 21.58 13.04
N MET A 328 -13.44 20.90 13.86
CA MET A 328 -12.06 20.43 13.70
C MET A 328 -11.26 20.84 12.45
N VAL A 329 -10.08 21.40 12.70
CA VAL A 329 -9.03 21.70 11.72
C VAL A 329 -7.77 20.97 12.15
N VAL A 330 -7.23 20.14 11.27
CA VAL A 330 -5.81 19.77 11.25
C VAL A 330 -5.12 20.70 10.25
N GLU A 331 -3.91 21.18 10.50
CA GLU A 331 -3.24 22.26 9.73
C GLU A 331 -2.92 21.91 8.25
N ASN A 332 -3.36 20.75 7.74
CA ASN A 332 -2.95 20.17 6.44
C ASN A 332 -4.02 19.29 5.75
N GLY A 333 -5.32 19.54 5.98
CA GLY A 333 -6.39 18.90 5.20
C GLY A 333 -6.88 17.53 5.69
N ALA A 334 -6.10 16.82 6.52
CA ALA A 334 -6.50 15.54 7.09
C ALA A 334 -7.68 15.70 8.08
N TYR A 335 -8.62 14.74 8.06
CA TYR A 335 -9.79 14.68 8.94
C TYR A 335 -10.65 15.97 9.01
N GLN A 336 -10.68 16.73 7.91
CA GLN A 336 -11.49 17.92 7.75
C GLN A 336 -12.83 17.60 7.06
N THR A 337 -13.87 18.39 7.33
CA THR A 337 -15.10 18.34 6.55
C THR A 337 -14.87 18.91 5.15
N CYS A 338 -15.19 18.12 4.12
CA CYS A 338 -15.01 18.44 2.70
C CYS A 338 -16.18 17.89 1.86
N ALA A 339 -16.19 18.21 0.56
CA ALA A 339 -17.03 17.53 -0.43
C ALA A 339 -16.23 16.42 -1.15
N PRO A 340 -16.92 15.48 -1.84
CA PRO A 340 -16.30 14.60 -2.83
C PRO A 340 -15.42 15.39 -3.80
N GLY A 341 -14.25 14.85 -4.14
CA GLY A 341 -13.21 15.57 -4.87
C GLY A 341 -13.33 15.53 -6.38
N TRP A 342 -12.22 15.91 -7.03
CA TRP A 342 -12.06 15.73 -8.46
C TRP A 342 -11.86 14.24 -8.80
N GLN A 343 -12.81 13.67 -9.54
CA GLN A 343 -12.69 12.33 -10.10
C GLN A 343 -11.78 12.34 -11.33
N GLN A 344 -10.83 11.41 -11.38
CA GLN A 344 -10.02 11.19 -12.58
C GLN A 344 -10.91 10.66 -13.72
N PRO A 345 -10.95 11.31 -14.90
CA PRO A 345 -11.76 10.82 -16.02
C PRO A 345 -11.33 9.41 -16.45
N GLY A 346 -12.30 8.49 -16.49
CA GLY A 346 -12.06 7.09 -16.84
C GLY A 346 -11.59 6.21 -15.67
N VAL A 347 -11.72 6.66 -14.42
CA VAL A 347 -11.52 5.83 -13.22
C VAL A 347 -12.73 5.95 -12.28
N GLU A 348 -13.09 4.84 -11.66
CA GLU A 348 -14.36 4.64 -10.93
C GLU A 348 -14.43 5.44 -9.61
N GLY A 349 -15.64 5.67 -9.09
CA GLY A 349 -15.87 6.03 -7.69
C GLY A 349 -15.24 7.31 -7.10
N GLY A 350 -14.66 8.21 -7.90
CA GLY A 350 -13.90 9.36 -7.39
C GLY A 350 -12.47 9.01 -6.93
N THR A 351 -11.93 7.92 -7.46
CA THR A 351 -10.54 7.50 -7.27
C THR A 351 -9.56 8.32 -8.13
N VAL A 352 -8.27 8.25 -7.78
CA VAL A 352 -7.14 8.80 -8.53
C VAL A 352 -5.99 7.79 -8.50
N ASN A 353 -5.46 7.38 -9.65
CA ASN A 353 -4.39 6.38 -9.74
C ASN A 353 -3.07 6.92 -9.17
N TYR A 354 -2.25 6.05 -8.56
CA TYR A 354 -0.96 6.46 -7.98
C TYR A 354 -0.07 7.17 -9.02
N ASN A 355 -0.05 6.74 -10.29
CA ASN A 355 0.73 7.43 -11.32
C ASN A 355 0.32 8.91 -11.54
N VAL A 356 -0.96 9.25 -11.36
CA VAL A 356 -1.44 10.63 -11.37
C VAL A 356 -1.05 11.33 -10.07
N VAL A 357 -1.28 10.72 -8.91
CA VAL A 357 -0.90 11.30 -7.61
C VAL A 357 0.60 11.60 -7.54
N LYS A 358 1.46 10.68 -8.00
CA LYS A 358 2.92 10.85 -8.08
C LYS A 358 3.33 12.08 -8.89
N SER A 359 2.61 12.37 -9.97
CA SER A 359 2.85 13.56 -10.81
C SER A 359 2.47 14.89 -10.13
N LEU A 360 1.65 14.85 -9.07
CA LEU A 360 1.21 16.01 -8.31
C LEU A 360 2.12 16.32 -7.10
N ILE A 361 3.03 15.41 -6.72
CA ILE A 361 3.92 15.59 -5.55
C ILE A 361 4.75 16.88 -5.71
N ASN A 362 4.47 17.87 -4.87
CA ASN A 362 5.08 19.21 -4.89
C ASN A 362 4.91 19.98 -6.22
N GLN A 363 3.88 19.64 -7.01
CA GLN A 363 3.46 20.36 -8.21
C GLN A 363 2.11 21.06 -7.98
N ASP A 364 1.81 22.10 -8.76
CA ASP A 364 0.52 22.81 -8.77
C ASP A 364 -0.08 23.22 -7.40
N GLY A 365 0.78 23.36 -6.38
CA GLY A 365 0.41 23.72 -5.01
C GLY A 365 -0.03 22.55 -4.11
N TYR A 366 0.08 21.29 -4.55
CA TYR A 366 -0.10 20.14 -3.66
C TYR A 366 1.17 19.91 -2.86
N ASN A 367 1.04 19.93 -1.53
CA ASN A 367 2.13 19.60 -0.61
C ASN A 367 1.97 18.15 -0.16
N TYR A 368 3.09 17.42 -0.08
CA TYR A 368 3.12 16.07 0.48
C TYR A 368 3.04 16.10 2.01
N PHE A 369 2.37 15.11 2.58
CA PHE A 369 2.34 14.82 4.02
C PHE A 369 2.36 13.30 4.23
N PHE A 370 2.79 12.87 5.42
CA PHE A 370 2.78 11.47 5.82
C PHE A 370 2.29 11.36 7.27
N ASP A 371 1.25 10.57 7.50
CA ASP A 371 0.74 10.24 8.83
C ASP A 371 1.59 9.09 9.39
N ASN A 372 2.40 9.37 10.41
CA ASN A 372 3.34 8.42 10.97
C ASN A 372 2.69 7.44 11.97
N GLU A 373 1.49 7.73 12.47
CA GLU A 373 0.68 6.79 13.26
C GLU A 373 0.07 5.75 12.31
N ALA A 374 -0.67 6.21 11.30
CA ALA A 374 -1.36 5.35 10.32
C ALA A 374 -0.43 4.74 9.25
N LYS A 375 0.79 5.27 9.09
CA LYS A 375 1.82 4.86 8.10
C LYS A 375 1.39 4.99 6.64
N VAL A 376 0.80 6.13 6.29
CA VAL A 376 0.30 6.42 4.93
C VAL A 376 0.51 7.89 4.51
N PRO A 377 0.80 8.14 3.22
CA PRO A 377 0.93 9.48 2.66
C PRO A 377 -0.43 10.10 2.31
N TYR A 378 -0.41 11.42 2.15
CA TYR A 378 -1.48 12.17 1.49
C TYR A 378 -0.94 13.46 0.88
N LEU A 379 -1.66 14.00 -0.10
CA LEU A 379 -1.41 15.32 -0.65
C LEU A 379 -2.49 16.29 -0.18
N TYR A 380 -2.12 17.54 0.10
CA TYR A 380 -3.08 18.62 0.37
C TYR A 380 -2.69 19.92 -0.34
N ASN A 381 -3.68 20.54 -0.99
CA ASN A 381 -3.58 21.80 -1.70
C ASN A 381 -4.54 22.81 -1.07
N GLU A 382 -4.00 23.65 -0.19
CA GLU A 382 -4.76 24.67 0.56
C GLU A 382 -5.45 25.69 -0.36
N GLN A 383 -4.85 26.03 -1.50
CA GLN A 383 -5.41 27.05 -2.41
C GLN A 383 -6.63 26.54 -3.20
N LYS A 384 -6.62 25.25 -3.55
CA LYS A 384 -7.76 24.58 -4.20
C LYS A 384 -8.76 24.02 -3.18
N GLY A 385 -8.32 23.78 -1.94
CA GLY A 385 -9.09 23.06 -0.94
C GLY A 385 -9.20 21.58 -1.29
N GLU A 386 -8.13 20.95 -1.77
CA GLU A 386 -8.15 19.58 -2.26
C GLU A 386 -7.24 18.67 -1.42
N PHE A 387 -7.71 17.48 -1.09
CA PHE A 387 -7.01 16.47 -0.31
C PHE A 387 -7.02 15.14 -1.08
N ILE A 388 -5.90 14.41 -1.08
CA ILE A 388 -5.78 13.10 -1.75
C ILE A 388 -5.08 12.13 -0.79
N SER A 389 -5.78 11.10 -0.32
CA SER A 389 -5.14 9.97 0.39
C SER A 389 -4.81 8.86 -0.59
N TYR A 390 -3.63 8.25 -0.47
CA TYR A 390 -3.12 7.22 -1.37
C TYR A 390 -2.08 6.33 -0.66
N ASP A 391 -1.53 5.35 -1.37
CA ASP A 391 -0.35 4.58 -0.96
C ASP A 391 0.83 4.86 -1.90
N ASN A 392 2.05 4.79 -1.36
CA ASN A 392 3.29 5.05 -2.07
C ASN A 392 4.36 3.97 -1.76
N VAL A 393 5.58 4.14 -2.28
CA VAL A 393 6.67 3.17 -2.06
C VAL A 393 6.99 3.00 -0.58
N GLU A 394 6.89 4.07 0.22
CA GLU A 394 7.13 4.01 1.67
C GLU A 394 6.02 3.27 2.42
N SER A 395 4.75 3.63 2.23
CA SER A 395 3.62 2.98 2.93
C SER A 395 3.45 1.52 2.56
N LEU A 396 3.63 1.17 1.29
CA LEU A 396 3.65 -0.24 0.86
C LEU A 396 4.83 -1.00 1.49
N GLY A 397 5.99 -0.36 1.68
CA GLY A 397 7.11 -0.94 2.42
C GLY A 397 6.74 -1.32 3.86
N TYR A 398 6.05 -0.44 4.60
CA TYR A 398 5.55 -0.76 5.94
C TYR A 398 4.50 -1.89 5.93
N LYS A 399 3.59 -1.91 4.95
CA LYS A 399 2.56 -2.95 4.82
C LYS A 399 3.15 -4.32 4.46
N VAL A 400 4.19 -4.36 3.62
CA VAL A 400 4.90 -5.60 3.27
C VAL A 400 5.66 -6.15 4.48
N ASN A 401 6.34 -5.30 5.24
CA ASN A 401 6.95 -5.71 6.51
C ASN A 401 5.89 -6.28 7.48
N PHE A 402 4.71 -5.67 7.57
CA PHE A 402 3.61 -6.18 8.39
C PHE A 402 3.10 -7.56 7.91
N ILE A 403 2.98 -7.79 6.59
CA ILE A 403 2.63 -9.09 6.01
C ILE A 403 3.63 -10.17 6.46
N GLU A 404 4.94 -9.90 6.37
CA GLU A 404 5.98 -10.82 6.81
C GLU A 404 5.97 -11.05 8.34
N GLU A 405 5.89 -9.99 9.15
CA GLU A 405 5.88 -10.06 10.62
C GLU A 405 4.67 -10.82 11.16
N GLN A 406 3.50 -10.66 10.54
CA GLN A 406 2.31 -11.39 10.91
C GLN A 406 2.28 -12.83 10.40
N GLY A 407 3.09 -13.15 9.38
CA GLY A 407 3.06 -14.42 8.66
C GLY A 407 1.79 -14.61 7.86
N LEU A 408 1.37 -13.58 7.10
CA LEU A 408 0.25 -13.70 6.16
C LEU A 408 0.72 -14.39 4.86
N GLY A 409 -0.22 -14.89 4.05
CA GLY A 409 0.08 -15.60 2.80
C GLY A 409 0.70 -14.73 1.69
N GLY A 410 0.58 -13.40 1.80
CA GLY A 410 1.15 -12.44 0.87
C GLY A 410 0.29 -11.19 0.69
N ALA A 411 0.31 -10.63 -0.52
CA ALA A 411 -0.40 -9.41 -0.91
C ALA A 411 -1.29 -9.63 -2.13
N MET A 412 -2.41 -8.90 -2.15
CA MET A 412 -3.24 -8.66 -3.31
C MET A 412 -3.14 -7.17 -3.70
N ILE A 413 -3.18 -6.85 -4.99
CA ILE A 413 -3.01 -5.50 -5.54
C ILE A 413 -4.22 -5.12 -6.40
N TRP A 414 -4.87 -4.01 -6.06
CA TRP A 414 -5.93 -3.38 -6.87
C TRP A 414 -5.51 -1.97 -7.31
N ASP A 415 -5.33 -1.66 -8.59
CA ASP A 415 -5.07 -2.59 -9.70
C ASP A 415 -3.73 -2.27 -10.38
N LEU A 416 -3.22 -3.20 -11.18
CA LEU A 416 -1.88 -3.11 -11.77
C LEU A 416 -1.65 -1.91 -12.71
N ALA A 417 -2.71 -1.29 -13.24
CA ALA A 417 -2.63 -0.12 -14.10
C ALA A 417 -2.69 1.22 -13.34
N GLY A 418 -2.86 1.18 -12.02
CA GLY A 418 -2.67 2.33 -11.12
C GLY A 418 -1.20 2.72 -10.89
N ASP A 419 -0.27 1.76 -11.09
CA ASP A 419 1.18 1.93 -10.88
C ASP A 419 1.82 2.92 -11.88
N ASP A 420 3.05 3.35 -11.59
CA ASP A 420 3.85 4.19 -12.50
C ASP A 420 4.45 3.40 -13.68
N GLN A 421 5.09 4.11 -14.62
CA GLN A 421 5.63 3.51 -15.86
C GLN A 421 6.78 2.53 -15.56
N GLU A 422 7.41 2.69 -14.41
CA GLU A 422 8.52 1.91 -13.90
C GLU A 422 8.06 0.71 -13.04
N TYR A 423 6.76 0.63 -12.69
CA TYR A 423 6.14 -0.34 -11.79
C TYR A 423 6.74 -0.34 -10.37
N ASN A 424 6.94 0.85 -9.78
CA ASN A 424 7.60 0.96 -8.47
C ASN A 424 6.76 0.43 -7.31
N LEU A 425 5.42 0.54 -7.32
CA LEU A 425 4.61 -0.07 -6.27
C LEU A 425 4.67 -1.59 -6.36
N LEU A 426 4.54 -2.17 -7.56
CA LEU A 426 4.68 -3.61 -7.78
C LEU A 426 6.08 -4.12 -7.42
N LYS A 427 7.14 -3.36 -7.72
CA LYS A 427 8.51 -3.68 -7.27
C LYS A 427 8.62 -3.69 -5.76
N THR A 428 8.01 -2.73 -5.07
CA THR A 428 8.01 -2.66 -3.60
C THR A 428 7.43 -3.93 -2.99
N VAL A 429 6.24 -4.33 -3.45
CA VAL A 429 5.55 -5.53 -2.97
C VAL A 429 6.32 -6.80 -3.35
N SER A 430 6.72 -6.92 -4.61
CA SER A 430 7.43 -8.10 -5.12
C SER A 430 8.82 -8.28 -4.52
N HIS A 431 9.51 -7.18 -4.22
CA HIS A 431 10.83 -7.21 -3.59
C HIS A 431 10.76 -7.60 -2.12
N GLY A 432 9.93 -6.90 -1.34
CA GLY A 432 9.82 -7.17 0.10
C GLY A 432 9.25 -8.56 0.40
N LEU A 433 8.32 -9.06 -0.43
CA LEU A 433 7.81 -10.43 -0.30
C LEU A 433 8.75 -11.50 -0.93
N GLY A 434 9.91 -11.13 -1.45
CA GLY A 434 10.94 -12.06 -1.93
C GLY A 434 10.64 -12.76 -3.27
N VAL A 435 9.66 -12.27 -4.03
CA VAL A 435 9.31 -12.77 -5.37
C VAL A 435 10.30 -12.24 -6.43
N SER A 436 10.76 -10.99 -6.28
CA SER A 436 11.73 -10.34 -7.17
C SER A 436 12.96 -9.83 -6.42
N SER A 437 14.13 -9.88 -7.06
CA SER A 437 15.34 -9.21 -6.56
C SER A 437 15.50 -7.76 -7.03
N GLU A 438 14.58 -7.24 -7.85
CA GLU A 438 14.59 -5.86 -8.33
C GLU A 438 13.91 -4.95 -7.30
N ALA A 439 14.70 -4.09 -6.64
CA ALA A 439 14.20 -3.09 -5.71
C ALA A 439 13.44 -1.96 -6.45
N PRO A 440 12.46 -1.32 -5.79
CA PRO A 440 11.80 -0.12 -6.33
C PRO A 440 12.75 1.08 -6.36
N GLU A 441 12.46 2.05 -7.23
CA GLU A 441 12.94 3.42 -7.04
C GLU A 441 12.02 4.12 -6.01
N PRO A 442 12.56 4.81 -4.99
CA PRO A 442 11.75 5.54 -4.02
C PRO A 442 11.00 6.69 -4.70
N ASP A 443 9.93 7.15 -4.07
CA ASP A 443 9.25 8.37 -4.47
C ASP A 443 10.19 9.60 -4.47
N PRO A 444 9.87 10.65 -5.25
CA PRO A 444 10.59 11.91 -5.19
C PRO A 444 10.67 12.41 -3.76
N ILE A 445 11.88 12.67 -3.27
CA ILE A 445 12.10 13.25 -1.94
C ILE A 445 11.32 14.57 -1.86
N PRO A 446 10.51 14.81 -0.82
CA PRO A 446 9.70 16.02 -0.76
C PRO A 446 10.56 17.30 -0.75
N GLU A 447 10.58 18.03 -1.86
CA GLU A 447 11.21 19.35 -1.96
C GLU A 447 10.22 20.44 -1.54
N LEU A 448 10.60 21.27 -0.57
CA LEU A 448 9.80 22.41 -0.09
C LEU A 448 10.58 23.72 -0.30
N GLU A 449 9.96 24.70 -0.96
CA GLU A 449 10.53 26.04 -1.12
C GLU A 449 10.07 26.96 0.02
N VAL A 450 11.01 27.54 0.76
CA VAL A 450 10.75 28.17 2.06
C VAL A 450 11.39 29.55 2.13
N GLU A 451 10.54 30.59 2.15
CA GLU A 451 10.95 31.95 2.50
C GLU A 451 11.47 32.05 3.93
N ILE A 452 12.32 33.04 4.19
CA ILE A 452 12.85 33.35 5.53
C ILE A 452 11.67 33.65 6.47
N THR A 453 11.42 32.75 7.42
CA THR A 453 10.18 32.73 8.21
C THR A 453 10.36 32.08 9.58
N ASP A 454 9.39 32.35 10.47
CA ASP A 454 9.24 31.71 11.77
C ASP A 454 8.43 30.41 11.62
N ALA A 455 9.03 29.27 11.98
CA ALA A 455 8.43 27.94 12.19
C ALA A 455 7.41 27.42 11.15
N ILE A 456 7.91 26.83 10.06
CA ILE A 456 7.13 25.98 9.13
C ILE A 456 7.13 24.50 9.55
N PRO A 457 6.08 23.71 9.29
CA PRO A 457 6.15 22.25 9.38
C PRO A 457 7.14 21.69 8.35
N VAL A 458 7.85 20.62 8.71
CA VAL A 458 8.77 19.93 7.80
C VAL A 458 8.63 18.41 7.86
N LEU A 459 9.03 17.75 6.78
CA LEU A 459 8.85 16.32 6.56
C LEU A 459 10.16 15.55 6.82
N PRO A 460 10.10 14.32 7.36
CA PRO A 460 11.26 13.43 7.41
C PRO A 460 11.79 13.18 5.98
N GLY A 461 13.11 13.15 5.83
CA GLY A 461 13.80 12.96 4.54
C GLY A 461 13.77 14.16 3.58
N GLY A 462 12.85 15.11 3.79
CA GLY A 462 12.56 16.22 2.86
C GLY A 462 13.72 17.20 2.65
N ILE A 463 13.72 17.87 1.50
CA ILE A 463 14.72 18.87 1.11
C ILE A 463 14.11 20.26 1.16
N ILE A 464 14.62 21.10 2.06
CA ILE A 464 14.21 22.49 2.19
C ILE A 464 15.08 23.37 1.31
N HIS A 465 14.50 24.09 0.36
CA HIS A 465 15.16 25.10 -0.46
C HIS A 465 14.91 26.49 0.13
N VAL A 466 15.97 27.16 0.58
CA VAL A 466 15.83 28.50 1.17
C VAL A 466 15.60 29.54 0.06
N LEU A 467 14.48 30.25 0.15
CA LEU A 467 14.14 31.40 -0.68
C LEU A 467 14.50 32.73 0.02
N GLU A 468 14.78 33.74 -0.79
CA GLU A 468 14.91 35.13 -0.37
C GLU A 468 14.32 36.02 -1.47
N ASP A 469 13.34 36.86 -1.14
CA ASP A 469 12.57 37.70 -2.08
C ASP A 469 11.97 36.91 -3.28
N GLY A 470 11.44 35.72 -3.03
CA GLY A 470 10.82 34.83 -4.02
C GLY A 470 11.81 34.07 -4.90
N LYS A 471 13.08 33.93 -4.48
CA LYS A 471 14.15 33.32 -5.29
C LYS A 471 15.00 32.34 -4.50
N LYS A 472 15.30 31.19 -5.11
CA LYS A 472 16.24 30.19 -4.55
C LYS A 472 17.62 30.82 -4.31
N THR A 473 18.06 30.80 -3.06
CA THR A 473 19.38 31.28 -2.61
C THR A 473 20.51 30.32 -2.99
N GLY A 474 20.17 29.09 -3.41
CA GLY A 474 21.10 27.99 -3.60
C GLY A 474 21.41 27.20 -2.32
N VAL A 475 20.92 27.65 -1.15
CA VAL A 475 21.04 26.90 0.10
C VAL A 475 19.92 25.87 0.20
N GLN A 476 20.30 24.65 0.59
CA GLN A 476 19.37 23.54 0.84
C GLN A 476 19.67 22.87 2.19
N VAL A 477 18.63 22.39 2.86
CA VAL A 477 18.73 21.51 4.03
C VAL A 477 17.97 20.24 3.73
N GLN A 478 18.68 19.13 3.53
CA GLN A 478 18.04 17.82 3.54
C GLN A 478 17.93 17.33 4.97
N LEU A 479 16.70 17.05 5.37
CA LEU A 479 16.31 16.54 6.67
C LEU A 479 16.51 15.03 6.71
N PRO A 480 16.79 14.44 7.88
CA PRO A 480 16.95 13.00 8.00
C PRO A 480 15.58 12.29 7.95
N THR A 481 15.58 11.02 7.54
CA THR A 481 14.37 10.20 7.40
C THR A 481 13.78 9.75 8.74
N ASP A 482 14.56 9.82 9.82
CA ASP A 482 14.16 9.45 11.18
C ASP A 482 13.51 10.61 11.98
N LEU A 483 13.29 11.77 11.35
CA LEU A 483 12.75 12.98 11.99
C LEU A 483 11.34 12.73 12.58
N PRO A 484 11.01 13.25 13.78
CA PRO A 484 9.66 13.14 14.34
C PRO A 484 8.60 13.91 13.50
N GLU A 485 7.40 13.34 13.34
CA GLU A 485 6.27 14.02 12.70
C GLU A 485 5.86 15.29 13.47
N GLY A 486 5.44 16.34 12.78
CA GLY A 486 5.08 17.61 13.40
C GLY A 486 6.28 18.48 13.81
N THR A 487 7.50 18.04 13.50
CA THR A 487 8.71 18.88 13.62
C THR A 487 8.56 20.15 12.78
N LYS A 488 8.97 21.29 13.34
CA LYS A 488 8.95 22.60 12.67
C LYS A 488 10.37 23.16 12.50
N LEU A 489 10.62 23.83 11.38
CA LEU A 489 11.87 24.52 11.04
C LEU A 489 11.65 26.03 10.95
N SER A 490 12.48 26.81 11.63
CA SER A 490 12.58 28.27 11.43
C SER A 490 13.86 28.60 10.69
N ILE A 491 13.82 29.60 9.79
CA ILE A 491 14.97 30.06 9.02
C ILE A 491 15.09 31.57 9.16
N LYS A 492 16.24 32.06 9.62
CA LYS A 492 16.54 33.49 9.82
C LYS A 492 17.88 33.84 9.21
N HIS A 493 18.15 35.11 8.95
CA HIS A 493 19.52 35.54 8.66
C HIS A 493 20.45 35.26 9.84
N ALA A 494 21.74 35.02 9.56
CA ALA A 494 22.75 34.96 10.60
C ALA A 494 23.01 36.36 11.19
N GLU A 495 22.89 36.52 12.50
CA GLU A 495 23.17 37.80 13.18
C GLU A 495 24.68 38.00 13.48
N ASN A 496 25.44 36.90 13.64
CA ASN A 496 26.84 36.90 14.12
C ASN A 496 27.88 37.15 13.00
N LEU A 497 27.53 37.94 11.99
CA LEU A 497 28.38 38.27 10.84
C LEU A 497 29.42 39.36 11.12
N ASP A 498 29.38 39.95 12.32
CA ASP A 498 30.41 40.84 12.85
C ASP A 498 31.64 40.07 13.42
N LYS A 499 31.53 38.75 13.61
CA LYS A 499 32.54 37.90 14.29
C LYS A 499 33.36 37.00 13.37
N LEU A 500 33.61 37.45 12.14
CA LEU A 500 34.22 36.60 11.10
C LEU A 500 35.72 36.34 11.28
N SER A 501 36.46 37.10 12.11
CA SER A 501 37.82 36.77 12.59
C SER A 501 38.79 36.14 11.57
N GLY A 502 39.04 36.81 10.44
CA GLY A 502 39.92 36.31 9.36
C GLY A 502 39.20 35.45 8.31
N LEU A 503 37.87 35.37 8.38
CA LEU A 503 37.01 34.83 7.32
C LEU A 503 36.36 35.98 6.54
N LYS A 504 36.23 35.78 5.23
CA LYS A 504 35.47 36.63 4.32
C LYS A 504 34.14 35.95 3.99
N GLN A 505 33.05 36.68 4.06
CA GLN A 505 31.76 36.17 3.59
C GLN A 505 31.75 36.05 2.06
N THR A 506 31.52 34.84 1.55
CA THR A 506 31.52 34.55 0.10
C THR A 506 30.21 33.96 -0.41
N GLY A 507 29.24 33.71 0.48
CA GLY A 507 27.87 33.33 0.13
C GLY A 507 26.88 33.58 1.27
N PRO A 508 25.68 33.00 1.21
CA PRO A 508 24.63 33.19 2.21
C PRO A 508 25.03 32.68 3.61
N ALA A 509 24.32 33.17 4.63
CA ALA A 509 24.46 32.71 6.01
C ALA A 509 23.12 32.83 6.75
N TYR A 510 22.67 31.72 7.34
CA TYR A 510 21.36 31.58 7.94
C TYR A 510 21.44 30.88 9.30
N THR A 511 20.50 31.20 10.19
CA THR A 511 20.22 30.47 11.43
C THR A 511 19.02 29.57 11.19
N PHE A 512 19.25 28.27 11.35
CA PHE A 512 18.22 27.25 11.30
C PHE A 512 17.91 26.82 12.74
N ALA A 513 16.63 26.77 13.09
CA ALA A 513 16.18 26.30 14.41
C ALA A 513 15.07 25.28 14.23
N ILE A 514 15.21 24.12 14.89
CA ILE A 514 14.22 23.05 14.87
C ILE A 514 13.44 23.03 16.19
N GLU A 515 12.13 22.90 16.09
CA GLU A 515 11.21 22.61 17.18
C GLU A 515 10.65 21.19 16.99
N TYR A 516 10.91 20.30 17.94
CA TYR A 516 10.39 18.93 17.96
C TYR A 516 9.05 18.88 18.72
N PRO A 517 8.13 17.97 18.36
CA PRO A 517 6.82 17.83 19.04
C PRO A 517 6.97 17.42 20.52
N GLU A 518 7.90 16.50 20.83
CA GLU A 518 8.17 16.03 22.18
C GLU A 518 9.66 15.86 22.44
N GLY A 519 10.14 16.43 23.54
CA GLY A 519 11.50 16.18 24.06
C GLY A 519 12.64 16.72 23.19
N ASN A 520 13.80 16.06 23.30
CA ASN A 520 14.96 16.33 22.45
C ASN A 520 15.17 15.13 21.53
N PHE A 521 15.31 15.38 20.24
CA PHE A 521 15.62 14.38 19.24
C PHE A 521 17.08 14.51 18.76
N ILE A 522 17.70 13.38 18.42
CA ILE A 522 19.02 13.28 17.80
C ILE A 522 18.86 12.23 16.68
N SER A 523 19.14 12.63 15.45
CA SER A 523 19.09 11.75 14.28
C SER A 523 20.32 10.82 14.24
N GLU A 524 20.13 9.60 13.74
CA GLU A 524 21.25 8.69 13.40
C GLU A 524 21.88 9.04 12.04
N GLU A 525 21.18 9.79 11.17
CA GLU A 525 21.63 10.18 9.83
C GLU A 525 22.26 11.59 9.80
N GLY A 526 21.73 12.51 10.61
CA GLY A 526 22.12 13.92 10.62
C GLY A 526 21.55 14.73 9.45
N PHE A 527 21.71 16.05 9.53
CA PHE A 527 21.20 17.00 8.53
C PHE A 527 22.24 17.26 7.44
N GLN A 528 21.88 17.19 6.17
CA GLN A 528 22.79 17.55 5.08
C GLN A 528 22.54 18.98 4.61
N LEU A 529 23.53 19.85 4.83
CA LEU A 529 23.53 21.22 4.36
C LEU A 529 24.21 21.32 3.00
N THR A 530 23.55 22.01 2.06
CA THR A 530 24.11 22.36 0.76
C THR A 530 24.12 23.88 0.59
N PHE A 531 25.21 24.44 0.10
CA PHE A 531 25.39 25.86 -0.21
C PHE A 531 25.86 26.02 -1.66
N PRO A 532 25.59 27.17 -2.31
CA PRO A 532 26.08 27.44 -3.67
C PRO A 532 27.61 27.52 -3.67
N PHE A 533 28.26 26.98 -4.71
CA PHE A 533 29.71 27.14 -4.91
C PHE A 533 29.99 28.26 -5.92
N ASN A 534 31.03 29.05 -5.65
CA ASN A 534 31.59 30.02 -6.61
C ASN A 534 33.06 29.67 -6.87
N ASP A 535 33.38 29.26 -8.10
CA ASP A 535 34.72 28.85 -8.52
C ASP A 535 35.71 30.03 -8.64
N GLU A 536 35.23 31.28 -8.64
CA GLU A 536 36.06 32.48 -8.55
C GLU A 536 36.57 32.77 -7.12
N GLN A 537 36.16 32.01 -6.10
CA GLN A 537 36.61 32.18 -4.70
C GLN A 537 37.38 30.94 -4.24
N GLU A 538 38.67 31.08 -3.97
CA GLU A 538 39.47 30.00 -3.39
C GLU A 538 39.06 29.72 -1.92
N ASN A 539 39.32 28.50 -1.45
CA ASN A 539 39.18 28.08 -0.06
C ASN A 539 37.77 28.21 0.58
N GLN A 540 36.70 28.33 -0.22
CA GLN A 540 35.31 28.29 0.28
C GLN A 540 35.01 27.02 1.10
N SER A 541 34.22 27.17 2.17
CA SER A 541 33.69 26.06 2.98
C SER A 541 32.43 26.52 3.72
N ILE A 542 31.60 25.56 4.13
CA ILE A 542 30.55 25.83 5.10
C ILE A 542 31.20 25.91 6.49
N TYR A 543 30.77 26.88 7.30
CA TYR A 543 31.13 27.04 8.70
C TYR A 543 29.88 26.99 9.57
N SER A 544 30.03 26.57 10.82
CA SER A 544 28.99 26.56 11.86
C SER A 544 29.40 27.52 12.99
N PHE A 545 28.46 28.32 13.52
CA PHE A 545 28.76 29.21 14.63
C PHE A 545 28.67 28.48 15.97
N ASN A 546 29.78 28.43 16.72
CA ASN A 546 29.80 27.93 18.08
C ASN A 546 29.42 29.06 19.05
N SER A 547 28.20 29.01 19.58
CA SER A 547 27.67 30.01 20.52
C SER A 547 28.26 29.95 21.94
N VAL A 548 29.07 28.92 22.26
CA VAL A 548 29.78 28.79 23.55
C VAL A 548 31.14 29.49 23.50
N GLU A 549 31.90 29.25 22.43
CA GLU A 549 33.23 29.85 22.21
C GLU A 549 33.16 31.21 21.47
N ASP A 550 31.98 31.57 20.94
CA ASP A 550 31.68 32.83 20.24
C ASP A 550 32.42 33.01 18.89
N GLU A 551 32.72 31.88 18.23
CA GLU A 551 33.53 31.79 17.00
C GLU A 551 32.90 30.89 15.91
N TRP A 552 33.42 31.00 14.68
CA TRP A 552 32.97 30.21 13.52
C TRP A 552 33.90 29.02 13.26
N GLU A 553 33.36 27.80 13.36
CA GLU A 553 34.08 26.55 13.15
C GLU A 553 33.91 26.01 11.73
N LYS A 554 34.99 25.51 11.12
CA LYS A 554 34.97 24.98 9.75
C LYS A 554 34.38 23.56 9.71
N ASN A 555 33.30 23.36 8.94
CA ASN A 555 32.74 22.03 8.72
C ASN A 555 33.59 21.22 7.71
N ASN A 556 33.50 19.89 7.78
CA ASN A 556 34.16 18.98 6.84
C ASN A 556 33.40 18.91 5.49
N SER A 557 33.45 20.01 4.75
CA SER A 557 32.68 20.21 3.53
C SER A 557 33.30 19.54 2.31
N LYS A 558 32.47 19.04 1.39
CA LYS A 558 32.85 18.53 0.05
C LYS A 558 32.31 19.44 -1.04
N ILE A 559 33.01 19.51 -2.17
CA ILE A 559 32.57 20.24 -3.37
C ILE A 559 32.17 19.23 -4.44
N GLU A 560 30.89 19.20 -4.80
CA GLU A 560 30.32 18.26 -5.76
C GLU A 560 29.26 18.99 -6.60
N ASN A 561 29.24 18.78 -7.93
CA ASN A 561 28.26 19.36 -8.87
C ASN A 561 28.03 20.88 -8.74
N ASN A 562 29.11 21.66 -8.55
CA ASN A 562 29.06 23.11 -8.35
C ASN A 562 28.23 23.54 -7.10
N GLN A 563 28.28 22.73 -6.06
CA GLN A 563 27.73 23.01 -4.73
C GLN A 563 28.74 22.60 -3.65
N ILE A 564 28.63 23.20 -2.47
CA ILE A 564 29.37 22.79 -1.27
C ILE A 564 28.40 22.07 -0.34
N ARG A 565 28.77 20.88 0.18
CA ARG A 565 27.92 20.02 1.01
C ARG A 565 28.61 19.60 2.30
N THR A 566 27.87 19.52 3.41
CA THR A 566 28.34 18.92 4.68
C THR A 566 27.19 18.27 5.44
N THR A 567 27.48 17.24 6.22
CA THR A 567 26.54 16.72 7.24
C THR A 567 26.81 17.42 8.57
N VAL A 568 25.76 17.69 9.36
CA VAL A 568 25.83 18.19 10.74
C VAL A 568 24.85 17.43 11.63
N ASP A 569 25.24 17.13 12.86
CA ASP A 569 24.41 16.35 13.80
C ASP A 569 23.19 17.15 14.30
N SER A 570 23.26 18.48 14.24
CA SER A 570 22.17 19.40 14.59
C SER A 570 22.23 20.68 13.77
N LEU A 571 21.06 21.26 13.47
CA LEU A 571 20.96 22.57 12.84
C LEU A 571 21.24 23.70 13.83
N ALA A 572 21.99 24.70 13.35
CA ALA A 572 22.36 25.90 14.07
C ALA A 572 22.52 27.10 13.09
N THR A 573 23.36 28.07 13.43
CA THR A 573 23.77 29.12 12.48
C THR A 573 24.91 28.61 11.60
N HIS A 574 24.71 28.65 10.29
CA HIS A 574 25.67 28.18 9.28
C HIS A 574 25.85 29.22 8.16
N GLY A 575 27.05 29.30 7.59
CA GLY A 575 27.35 30.25 6.51
C GLY A 575 28.47 29.80 5.59
N LEU A 576 28.49 30.36 4.37
CA LEU A 576 29.52 30.08 3.38
C LEU A 576 30.61 31.16 3.37
N PHE A 577 31.80 30.79 3.82
CA PHE A 577 32.94 31.70 3.97
C PHE A 577 34.21 31.12 3.34
N ALA A 578 35.17 32.00 3.05
CA ALA A 578 36.56 31.65 2.74
C ALA A 578 37.49 32.28 3.79
N MET A 579 38.73 31.79 3.94
CA MET A 579 39.71 32.54 4.73
C MET A 579 40.17 33.77 3.95
N GLU A 580 40.43 34.87 4.64
CA GLU A 580 41.09 36.03 4.05
C GLU A 580 42.55 35.69 3.74
N ASP A 581 42.97 35.87 2.50
CA ASP A 581 44.38 35.84 2.15
C ASP A 581 45.08 37.00 2.86
N GLU A 582 46.16 36.73 3.60
CA GLU A 582 47.01 37.80 4.14
C GLU A 582 47.58 38.61 2.96
N GLU A 583 47.13 39.85 2.77
CA GLU A 583 47.68 40.76 1.76
C GLU A 583 49.16 41.00 2.05
N ASP A 584 50.02 40.33 1.29
CA ASP A 584 51.48 40.52 1.27
C ASP A 584 51.77 42.01 0.95
N PRO A 585 52.34 42.78 1.90
CA PRO A 585 52.39 44.24 1.81
C PRO A 585 53.40 44.71 0.77
N LYS A 586 52.94 44.84 -0.49
CA LYS A 586 53.77 45.22 -1.63
C LYS A 586 54.05 46.72 -1.70
N ASP A 587 55.19 47.07 -1.10
CA ASP A 587 56.12 48.13 -1.49
C ASP A 587 55.52 49.34 -2.26
N ASP A 588 55.17 50.38 -1.52
CA ASP A 588 55.30 51.76 -2.00
C ASP A 588 56.78 52.06 -2.28
N ASN A 589 57.28 51.75 -3.49
CA ASN A 589 58.47 52.37 -4.10
C ASN A 589 58.68 51.89 -5.55
N ASN A 590 58.26 52.68 -6.55
CA ASN A 590 59.21 53.37 -7.44
C ASN A 590 58.49 54.27 -8.44
N ASP A 591 59.00 55.50 -8.53
CA ASP A 591 58.61 56.53 -9.48
C ASP A 591 59.15 56.29 -10.90
N GLU A 592 58.46 56.95 -11.84
CA GLU A 592 58.96 57.58 -13.07
C GLU A 592 59.35 56.77 -14.34
N ASP A 593 58.89 57.37 -15.45
CA ASP A 593 59.49 57.41 -16.80
C ASP A 593 59.41 56.18 -17.74
N ASN A 594 58.45 56.20 -18.69
CA ASN A 594 58.71 56.88 -19.98
C ASN A 594 57.49 57.01 -20.93
N ASN A 595 57.51 58.07 -21.75
CA ASN A 595 56.55 58.36 -22.82
C ASN A 595 56.75 57.53 -24.11
N LYS A 596 55.72 57.60 -24.99
CA LYS A 596 55.69 57.49 -26.48
C LYS A 596 55.05 56.22 -27.04
N GLU A 597 54.42 56.19 -28.22
CA GLU A 597 53.85 57.14 -29.20
C GLU A 597 53.08 56.26 -30.20
N ASP A 598 52.00 56.81 -30.79
CA ASP A 598 51.50 56.63 -32.16
C ASP A 598 50.97 55.29 -32.76
N ASP A 599 49.94 55.52 -33.58
CA ASP A 599 49.60 54.92 -34.88
C ASP A 599 49.24 53.41 -35.02
N GLY A 600 47.93 53.13 -35.13
CA GLY A 600 47.23 53.45 -36.39
C GLY A 600 46.99 52.33 -37.43
N ASN A 601 45.69 52.16 -37.74
CA ASN A 601 45.12 52.05 -39.11
C ASN A 601 45.03 50.67 -39.82
N GLY A 602 43.85 50.43 -40.43
CA GLY A 602 43.51 49.31 -41.35
C GLY A 602 42.17 48.65 -40.97
N LYS A 603 41.01 48.83 -41.67
CA LYS A 603 40.65 48.46 -43.07
C LYS A 603 40.79 46.96 -43.35
N ASP A 604 40.03 46.25 -44.18
CA ASP A 604 38.80 46.40 -45.02
C ASP A 604 38.48 44.94 -45.50
N LYS A 605 37.28 44.43 -45.86
CA LYS A 605 35.89 44.93 -45.98
C LYS A 605 34.90 43.76 -46.29
N ASP A 606 33.58 43.99 -46.13
CA ASP A 606 32.42 43.30 -46.80
C ASP A 606 32.28 41.76 -46.56
N ASP A 607 31.14 41.06 -46.68
CA ASP A 607 29.72 41.31 -46.99
C ASP A 607 28.89 40.12 -46.41
N GLY A 608 27.58 40.24 -46.12
CA GLY A 608 26.76 39.07 -45.71
C GLY A 608 25.41 39.35 -45.04
N ASP A 609 24.43 39.80 -45.82
CA ASP A 609 23.07 40.21 -45.43
C ASP A 609 22.13 39.07 -44.95
N VAL A 610 21.06 39.51 -44.26
CA VAL A 610 19.67 38.99 -44.14
C VAL A 610 19.21 38.41 -42.79
N GLY A 611 18.30 39.16 -42.12
CA GLY A 611 17.06 38.56 -41.61
C GLY A 611 16.60 38.88 -40.17
N GLY A 612 15.64 39.80 -40.03
CA GLY A 612 14.47 39.56 -39.15
C GLY A 612 14.45 40.08 -37.69
N ALA A 613 14.38 41.40 -37.50
CA ALA A 613 13.61 41.97 -36.37
C ALA A 613 12.09 41.96 -36.72
N GLY A 614 11.12 42.07 -35.81
CA GLY A 614 11.09 42.32 -34.37
C GLY A 614 9.70 42.88 -33.98
N ASN A 615 9.26 42.74 -32.73
CA ASN A 615 7.96 43.23 -32.23
C ASN A 615 8.01 43.26 -30.68
N PRO A 616 7.11 43.94 -29.93
CA PRO A 616 6.09 44.91 -30.35
C PRO A 616 6.18 46.28 -29.62
N ALA A 617 5.32 47.21 -30.04
CA ALA A 617 4.92 48.35 -29.21
C ALA A 617 3.41 48.59 -29.32
N ASP A 618 2.71 48.39 -28.19
CA ASP A 618 1.80 49.36 -27.56
C ASP A 618 0.69 50.06 -28.40
N LYS A 619 -0.61 49.75 -28.11
CA LYS A 619 -1.63 50.73 -27.65
C LYS A 619 -3.10 50.28 -27.61
N ASP A 620 -3.77 50.77 -26.56
CA ASP A 620 -5.19 51.13 -26.37
C ASP A 620 -6.20 50.97 -27.54
N LYS A 621 -7.41 50.43 -27.26
CA LYS A 621 -8.62 51.25 -26.96
C LYS A 621 -9.95 50.47 -26.76
N GLN A 622 -10.68 50.90 -25.71
CA GLN A 622 -12.14 51.12 -25.60
C GLN A 622 -13.14 50.24 -26.39
N GLY A 623 -13.84 49.35 -25.66
CA GLY A 623 -15.28 49.49 -25.32
C GLY A 623 -16.37 49.19 -26.36
N ASP A 624 -17.40 48.44 -25.95
CA ASP A 624 -18.79 48.64 -26.40
C ASP A 624 -19.81 48.07 -25.39
N ASP A 625 -21.06 48.54 -25.46
CA ASP A 625 -22.21 48.17 -24.61
C ASP A 625 -23.07 47.04 -25.22
N GLY A 626 -23.85 46.31 -24.42
CA GLY A 626 -24.95 45.46 -24.94
C GLY A 626 -25.54 44.48 -23.92
N GLY A 627 -26.87 44.47 -23.75
CA GLY A 627 -27.56 43.63 -22.75
C GLY A 627 -28.81 42.88 -23.24
N GLY A 628 -29.42 42.11 -22.33
CA GLY A 628 -30.64 41.29 -22.51
C GLY A 628 -30.45 39.94 -21.77
N GLY A 629 -31.16 39.63 -20.68
CA GLY A 629 -32.55 39.14 -20.65
C GLY A 629 -32.58 37.60 -20.75
N SER A 630 -33.35 36.80 -20.01
CA SER A 630 -34.35 37.05 -18.95
C SER A 630 -34.74 35.73 -18.24
N ASN A 631 -35.53 35.83 -17.15
CA ASN A 631 -36.37 34.77 -16.54
C ASN A 631 -35.73 33.58 -15.80
N GLY A 632 -35.83 33.62 -14.47
CA GLY A 632 -35.92 32.44 -13.60
C GLY A 632 -37.15 32.56 -12.69
N GLY A 633 -38.11 31.63 -12.79
CA GLY A 633 -39.37 31.67 -12.04
C GLY A 633 -39.27 30.98 -10.68
N THR A 634 -39.95 31.52 -9.67
CA THR A 634 -40.01 30.95 -8.32
C THR A 634 -41.15 29.93 -8.15
N VAL A 635 -40.83 28.75 -7.63
CA VAL A 635 -41.81 27.76 -7.13
C VAL A 635 -41.41 27.33 -5.71
N LYS A 636 -42.40 27.12 -4.85
CA LYS A 636 -42.22 26.69 -3.45
C LYS A 636 -42.61 25.22 -3.29
N GLY A 637 -41.89 24.55 -2.39
CA GLY A 637 -42.30 23.37 -1.64
C GLY A 637 -41.06 22.69 -1.06
N SER A 638 -41.03 22.10 0.13
CA SER A 638 -41.95 22.08 1.27
C SER A 638 -41.38 21.02 2.22
N ASP A 639 -40.55 21.45 3.18
CA ASP A 639 -39.90 20.51 4.10
C ASP A 639 -40.85 20.06 5.20
N ASP A 640 -41.11 18.76 5.24
CA ASP A 640 -41.75 18.08 6.37
C ASP A 640 -40.98 16.77 6.59
N ASN A 641 -39.95 16.78 7.44
CA ASN A 641 -39.36 15.54 7.92
C ASN A 641 -38.98 15.61 9.40
N LYS A 642 -39.49 14.65 10.18
CA LYS A 642 -39.33 14.58 11.64
C LYS A 642 -38.30 13.54 12.00
N THR A 643 -37.19 13.96 12.59
CA THR A 643 -36.22 13.08 13.25
C THR A 643 -36.78 12.48 14.54
N PRO A 644 -36.63 11.16 14.76
CA PRO A 644 -36.66 10.54 16.08
C PRO A 644 -35.23 10.38 16.63
N GLN A 645 -34.98 10.81 17.87
CA GLN A 645 -33.69 10.60 18.54
C GLN A 645 -33.49 9.13 18.97
N PRO A 646 -32.24 8.62 19.05
CA PRO A 646 -31.96 7.30 19.61
C PRO A 646 -32.10 7.31 21.14
N ASN A 647 -32.70 6.25 21.68
CA ASN A 647 -33.02 6.12 23.09
C ASN A 647 -31.85 5.49 23.86
N THR A 648 -31.11 6.28 24.64
CA THR A 648 -29.99 5.78 25.45
C THR A 648 -30.49 5.15 26.75
N ASN A 649 -30.38 3.81 26.89
CA ASN A 649 -30.22 3.11 28.17
C ASN A 649 -30.09 1.59 28.01
N ASN A 650 -28.90 1.04 28.22
CA ASN A 650 -28.78 -0.16 29.04
C ASN A 650 -27.38 -0.33 29.65
N LYS A 651 -27.31 -0.29 30.98
CA LYS A 651 -26.12 -0.66 31.76
C LYS A 651 -26.15 -2.16 32.03
N ILE A 652 -25.12 -2.90 31.62
CA ILE A 652 -24.82 -4.22 32.17
C ILE A 652 -23.47 -4.16 32.88
N LYS A 653 -23.44 -4.64 34.13
CA LYS A 653 -22.22 -4.73 34.95
C LYS A 653 -21.57 -6.10 34.77
N GLY A 654 -20.41 -6.10 34.11
CA GLY A 654 -19.19 -6.85 34.43
C GLY A 654 -19.23 -8.34 34.78
N THR A 655 -18.49 -9.11 33.98
CA THR A 655 -17.80 -10.35 34.39
C THR A 655 -16.45 -10.49 33.67
N THR A 656 -15.36 -10.55 34.44
CA THR A 656 -14.07 -11.24 34.18
C THR A 656 -13.36 -11.13 32.83
N LEU A 657 -12.09 -10.70 32.89
CA LEU A 657 -11.07 -10.79 31.82
C LEU A 657 -10.83 -12.25 31.35
N PRO A 658 -10.45 -12.51 30.08
CA PRO A 658 -10.15 -13.86 29.59
C PRO A 658 -8.81 -14.43 30.09
N ASP A 659 -8.85 -15.67 30.59
CA ASP A 659 -7.69 -16.41 31.14
C ASP A 659 -6.88 -17.16 30.06
N THR A 660 -5.85 -16.53 29.49
CA THR A 660 -4.84 -17.26 28.69
C THR A 660 -3.82 -18.03 29.55
N ALA A 661 -3.58 -17.61 30.79
CA ALA A 661 -2.63 -18.28 31.70
C ALA A 661 -3.19 -19.58 32.33
N THR A 662 -4.49 -19.64 32.65
CA THR A 662 -5.11 -20.77 33.34
C THR A 662 -5.12 -22.04 32.46
N ASN A 663 -5.28 -21.90 31.15
CA ASN A 663 -5.28 -23.03 30.22
C ASN A 663 -3.91 -23.73 30.13
N LEU A 664 -2.81 -22.97 30.05
CA LEU A 664 -1.47 -23.55 30.01
C LEU A 664 -1.13 -24.33 31.30
N TYR A 665 -1.52 -23.79 32.46
CA TYR A 665 -1.36 -24.48 33.75
C TYR A 665 -2.18 -25.78 33.81
N ASN A 666 -3.41 -25.79 33.27
CA ASN A 666 -4.25 -26.98 33.21
C ASN A 666 -3.63 -28.07 32.33
N TYR A 667 -3.15 -27.74 31.13
CA TYR A 667 -2.49 -28.71 30.24
C TYR A 667 -1.19 -29.27 30.83
N LEU A 668 -0.35 -28.43 31.45
CA LEU A 668 0.85 -28.88 32.17
C LEU A 668 0.49 -29.83 33.33
N THR A 669 -0.56 -29.53 34.10
CA THR A 669 -1.01 -30.35 35.23
C THR A 669 -1.52 -31.72 34.76
N ILE A 670 -2.26 -31.77 33.64
CA ILE A 670 -2.72 -33.01 33.01
C ILE A 670 -1.52 -33.83 32.51
N GLY A 671 -0.57 -33.21 31.80
CA GLY A 671 0.63 -33.87 31.29
C GLY A 671 1.47 -34.52 32.39
N ILE A 672 1.75 -33.77 33.47
CA ILE A 672 2.47 -34.28 34.65
C ILE A 672 1.71 -35.46 35.29
N SER A 673 0.39 -35.36 35.39
CA SER A 673 -0.45 -36.44 35.96
C SER A 673 -0.37 -37.73 35.13
N ILE A 674 -0.41 -37.64 33.80
CA ILE A 674 -0.27 -38.80 32.90
C ILE A 674 1.11 -39.45 33.05
N ILE A 675 2.18 -38.66 33.12
CA ILE A 675 3.56 -39.15 33.32
C ILE A 675 3.71 -39.88 34.67
N LEU A 676 3.13 -39.35 35.74
CA LEU A 676 3.15 -39.98 37.07
C LEU A 676 2.36 -41.30 37.09
N ILE A 677 1.18 -41.36 36.45
CA ILE A 677 0.38 -42.58 36.32
C ILE A 677 1.14 -43.65 35.53
N GLY A 678 1.70 -43.30 34.36
CA GLY A 678 2.51 -44.21 33.54
C GLY A 678 3.73 -44.75 34.29
N SER A 679 4.43 -43.88 35.03
CA SER A 679 5.56 -44.25 35.88
C SER A 679 5.15 -45.20 37.02
N GLY A 680 4.00 -44.95 37.66
CA GLY A 680 3.43 -45.82 38.69
C GLY A 680 3.08 -47.22 38.17
N ILE A 681 2.47 -47.31 36.99
CA ILE A 681 2.15 -48.58 36.32
C ILE A 681 3.43 -49.35 35.99
N LEU A 682 4.45 -48.70 35.42
CA LEU A 682 5.76 -49.29 35.13
C LEU A 682 6.45 -49.82 36.41
N PHE A 683 6.41 -49.06 37.50
CA PHE A 683 6.94 -49.48 38.78
C PHE A 683 6.20 -50.69 39.35
N PHE A 684 4.86 -50.70 39.30
CA PHE A 684 4.03 -51.81 39.77
C PHE A 684 4.27 -53.09 38.95
N LEU A 685 4.38 -52.98 37.63
CA LEU A 685 4.72 -54.10 36.74
C LEU A 685 6.13 -54.65 37.03
N ARG A 686 7.13 -53.78 37.26
CA ARG A 686 8.48 -54.20 37.72
C ARG A 686 8.40 -54.93 39.07
N LYS A 687 7.68 -54.39 40.05
CA LYS A 687 7.55 -54.97 41.41
C LYS A 687 6.86 -56.34 41.37
N ARG A 688 5.79 -56.49 40.57
CA ARG A 688 5.09 -57.77 40.34
C ARG A 688 5.99 -58.81 39.65
N LYS A 689 6.84 -58.38 38.70
CA LYS A 689 7.83 -59.23 38.03
C LYS A 689 8.94 -59.71 38.98
N LEU A 690 9.39 -58.85 39.92
CA LEU A 690 10.30 -59.25 41.01
C LEU A 690 9.64 -60.23 41.99
N ALA A 691 8.41 -59.98 42.43
CA ALA A 691 7.68 -60.86 43.34
C ALA A 691 7.48 -62.28 42.75
N MET A 692 7.12 -62.38 41.47
CA MET A 692 7.02 -63.67 40.76
C MET A 692 8.37 -64.41 40.65
N ASN A 693 9.49 -63.68 40.54
CA ASN A 693 10.82 -64.28 40.53
C ASN A 693 11.29 -64.74 41.91
N LEU A 694 10.87 -64.07 42.99
CA LEU A 694 11.14 -64.47 44.37
C LEU A 694 10.29 -65.68 44.79
N SER A 695 9.00 -65.70 44.44
CA SER A 695 8.11 -66.86 44.65
C SER A 695 8.66 -68.14 44.00
N LYS A 696 9.28 -68.04 42.81
CA LYS A 696 9.94 -69.18 42.14
C LYS A 696 11.27 -69.64 42.75
N LYS A 697 11.80 -68.94 43.76
CA LYS A 697 12.99 -69.35 44.54
C LYS A 697 12.65 -69.97 45.91
N GLY A 698 11.37 -70.00 46.29
CA GLY A 698 10.92 -70.59 47.57
C GLY A 698 10.44 -72.05 47.49
N ASN A 699 10.43 -72.65 46.30
CA ASN A 699 9.97 -74.03 46.04
C ASN A 699 11.04 -74.83 45.26
N SER A 700 12.31 -74.75 45.70
CA SER A 700 13.43 -75.55 45.21
C SER A 700 14.33 -75.98 46.36
#